data_AF-A0A1H0H6I0-F1
#
_entry.id   AF-A0A1H0H6I0-F1
#
_cell.length_a   1.000
_cell.length_b   1.000
_cell.length_c   1.000
_cell.angle_alpha   90.00
_cell.angle_beta   90.00
_cell.angle_gamma   90.00
#
_symmetry.space_group_name_H-M   'P 1'
#
loop_
_entity.id
_entity.type
_entity.pdbx_description
1 polymer ?
#
loop_
_entity_poly.entity_id
_entity_poly.type
_entity_poly.pdbx_seq_one_letter_code
_entity_poly.pdbx_strand_id
1 'polypeptide(L)'
;MRRASPSPFILSPVALAVSRLAVFCATLGMTVAGTAHAQAAPEAPRGASAAATAEPVESGGGLKLKPSPKLAEEVSNDPENRGPTFVFGDRISGRPDLETVIDGNAELRRGATSIRADRIEYYQPDDQLKSRGNVRINRAGNRFDGPELELKLDRFEGFFTTPGYRFLSNGGNGRAQRVDFLDENHLTAQRASYTTCERGDEASWEPAWVLRASSFEFDLETEVGVARGAVVRFKDVPILAFPKFSFPLSDKRKSGLLPPSISMGSTDGFELRQPYYFDIAPNRDATFSPAIMTKRGVDLAGEFRYLEPSYRGELRANYLPNDKLRDRDRWSYGYQHTGVINTGLSSVGALGLNLNLNRVSDNDYWRDFPARSGYTTQRLLSQDATLSWSRGFFYTSLRTLKWQTLQDVTSPIVPPYDRLPQLTASYTRVDAPLGGLGKGFDWSIEGDYTRFSADRTLTNQPNSNRAYTKLQVSRPWLSSSGFITPKVQLHATSYQFDAPLITDGARSASRVVPTFSLDSGLQFEREASFLGRNFTQTLEPRAFYVRTPFRDQSRLPNYDSGLNDFNFATVFTENAFVGNDRISDANLLTLGVTSRLLDPATGAEAVRVGIAQRLRFEDQRVTLPGALPVTDRISDILVGASVNWVPQWSFDSTVQYNPKTRQSERASFGVRYNPSNYRVISAAFRRQRNVSEQIDVGWQWPINDLWGDRGKDLGAGQGQGGGRYYAVGRLNYSVLDKRLVDSIIGVEYDGCCWIGRVVLQRSQTGTGTSDTRIMFQLELVGFSRIGANPLETLKSNVPRYQYLREKIEAPSRFTTYD
;
A
#
# COMPACT_ATOMS: atom_id res chain seq x y z
N MET A 1 -31.54 -53.53 18.66
CA MET A 1 -30.56 -53.93 19.71
C MET A 1 -29.16 -53.53 19.28
N ARG A 2 -28.29 -53.22 20.25
CA ARG A 2 -26.84 -52.91 20.15
C ARG A 2 -26.44 -51.63 19.40
N ARG A 3 -25.53 -50.88 20.05
CA ARG A 3 -24.96 -49.58 19.66
C ARG A 3 -23.78 -49.79 18.70
N ALA A 4 -23.56 -48.83 17.79
CA ALA A 4 -22.29 -48.67 17.09
C ALA A 4 -21.41 -47.62 17.81
N SER A 5 -20.11 -47.86 17.86
CA SER A 5 -19.09 -46.96 18.45
C SER A 5 -18.43 -46.08 17.36
N PRO A 6 -18.05 -44.83 17.67
CA PRO A 6 -17.31 -43.99 16.73
C PRO A 6 -15.82 -44.38 16.66
N SER A 7 -15.23 -44.28 15.47
CA SER A 7 -13.78 -44.43 15.25
C SER A 7 -13.08 -43.05 15.31
N PRO A 8 -11.83 -42.96 15.80
CA PRO A 8 -11.20 -41.67 16.12
C PRO A 8 -10.51 -40.99 14.92
N PHE A 9 -10.52 -39.66 14.95
CA PHE A 9 -9.64 -38.81 14.12
C PHE A 9 -8.18 -38.98 14.54
N ILE A 10 -7.27 -39.13 13.58
CA ILE A 10 -5.81 -39.16 13.80
C ILE A 10 -5.23 -37.77 13.53
N LEU A 11 -4.54 -37.20 14.52
CA LEU A 11 -3.86 -35.91 14.43
C LEU A 11 -2.43 -36.03 13.87
N SER A 12 -1.97 -34.94 13.25
CA SER A 12 -0.73 -34.84 12.47
C SER A 12 0.57 -34.91 13.30
N PRO A 13 1.65 -35.55 12.81
CA PRO A 13 2.90 -35.73 13.54
C PRO A 13 3.80 -34.47 13.50
N VAL A 14 3.47 -33.47 14.32
CA VAL A 14 4.29 -32.24 14.49
C VAL A 14 4.88 -32.11 15.91
N ALA A 15 4.37 -32.86 16.89
CA ALA A 15 4.70 -32.69 18.31
C ALA A 15 5.99 -33.38 18.81
N LEU A 16 6.75 -34.08 17.96
CA LEU A 16 7.85 -34.96 18.38
C LEU A 16 9.27 -34.54 17.92
N ALA A 17 9.41 -33.40 17.23
CA ALA A 17 10.69 -32.93 16.70
C ALA A 17 11.44 -31.93 17.60
N VAL A 18 10.82 -31.40 18.65
CA VAL A 18 11.35 -30.26 19.44
C VAL A 18 12.26 -30.69 20.60
N SER A 19 12.28 -31.97 20.99
CA SER A 19 12.95 -32.45 22.20
C SER A 19 14.38 -33.00 22.04
N ARG A 20 15.00 -32.90 20.85
CA ARG A 20 16.30 -33.54 20.55
C ARG A 20 17.40 -32.64 19.98
N LEU A 21 17.34 -31.32 20.20
CA LEU A 21 18.35 -30.36 19.70
C LEU A 21 19.07 -29.56 20.82
N ALA A 22 19.20 -30.16 22.01
CA ALA A 22 19.72 -29.50 23.22
C ALA A 22 21.08 -30.04 23.74
N VAL A 23 21.77 -30.90 22.97
CA VAL A 23 23.08 -31.46 23.37
C VAL A 23 24.03 -31.48 22.16
N PHE A 24 24.76 -30.38 21.95
CA PHE A 24 26.17 -30.35 21.51
C PHE A 24 26.67 -28.89 21.56
N CYS A 25 27.99 -28.69 21.62
CA CYS A 25 28.68 -27.38 21.71
C CYS A 25 28.58 -26.63 23.04
N ALA A 26 28.98 -27.29 24.13
CA ALA A 26 29.74 -26.64 25.19
C ALA A 26 31.21 -27.08 25.10
N THR A 27 32.13 -26.16 24.76
CA THR A 27 33.54 -26.07 25.22
C THR A 27 34.35 -25.08 24.36
N LEU A 28 34.56 -23.86 24.87
CA LEU A 28 35.86 -23.15 24.91
C LEU A 28 35.66 -21.71 25.44
N GLY A 29 36.26 -21.40 26.60
CA GLY A 29 36.65 -20.02 26.94
C GLY A 29 37.92 -19.64 26.15
N MET A 30 38.49 -18.43 26.21
CA MET A 30 38.28 -17.23 27.06
C MET A 30 38.47 -15.97 26.15
N THR A 31 38.49 -14.69 26.56
CA THR A 31 38.57 -14.02 27.88
C THR A 31 37.86 -12.65 27.79
N VAL A 32 37.72 -11.93 28.91
CA VAL A 32 37.18 -10.57 28.97
C VAL A 32 38.25 -9.51 28.72
N ALA A 33 37.95 -8.51 27.88
CA ALA A 33 38.51 -7.15 27.97
C ALA A 33 37.44 -6.16 27.50
N GLY A 34 36.99 -5.27 28.39
CA GLY A 34 35.93 -4.31 28.09
C GLY A 34 36.48 -2.95 27.67
N THR A 35 35.88 -2.35 26.64
CA THR A 35 35.83 -0.89 26.46
C THR A 35 34.41 -0.50 26.03
N ALA A 36 33.96 0.66 26.50
CA ALA A 36 32.60 1.15 26.31
C ALA A 36 32.53 2.22 25.21
N HIS A 37 31.29 2.64 24.91
CA HIS A 37 30.91 3.76 24.02
C HIS A 37 31.04 3.46 22.51
N ALA A 38 30.10 3.88 21.64
CA ALA A 38 28.73 4.38 21.88
C ALA A 38 27.84 4.02 20.67
N GLN A 39 26.54 3.89 20.89
CA GLN A 39 25.56 3.64 19.83
C GLN A 39 25.11 4.94 19.17
N ALA A 40 25.05 4.97 17.84
CA ALA A 40 24.26 5.95 17.09
C ALA A 40 23.03 5.23 16.53
N ALA A 41 21.84 5.67 16.93
CA ALA A 41 20.56 5.15 16.44
C ALA A 41 20.10 5.93 15.20
N PRO A 42 19.35 5.31 14.27
CA PRO A 42 18.75 6.02 13.14
C PRO A 42 17.60 6.94 13.59
N GLU A 43 17.41 8.03 12.85
CA GLU A 43 16.56 9.17 13.22
C GLU A 43 15.05 8.86 13.26
N ALA A 44 14.36 9.47 14.24
CA ALA A 44 12.91 9.62 14.27
C ALA A 44 12.48 10.92 13.55
N PRO A 45 11.26 11.00 12.98
CA PRO A 45 10.82 12.18 12.24
C PRO A 45 10.69 13.44 13.13
N ARG A 46 11.00 14.60 12.53
CA ARG A 46 11.17 15.89 13.20
C ARG A 46 9.89 16.41 13.87
N GLY A 47 9.85 16.34 15.21
CA GLY A 47 8.98 17.17 16.05
C GLY A 47 9.61 18.54 16.35
N ALA A 48 8.78 19.55 16.59
CA ALA A 48 9.24 20.94 16.73
C ALA A 48 10.14 21.19 17.96
N SER A 49 11.12 22.07 17.80
CA SER A 49 12.08 22.49 18.82
C SER A 49 11.41 23.10 20.06
N ALA A 50 11.65 22.52 21.24
CA ALA A 50 11.43 23.17 22.52
C ALA A 50 12.77 23.75 23.01
N ALA A 51 12.92 25.07 22.95
CA ALA A 51 14.07 25.75 23.52
C ALA A 51 13.99 25.73 25.06
N ALA A 52 15.08 25.32 25.72
CA ALA A 52 15.19 25.38 27.17
C ALA A 52 15.35 26.84 27.62
N THR A 53 14.48 27.31 28.50
CA THR A 53 14.68 28.52 29.31
C THR A 53 15.02 28.14 30.74
N ALA A 54 15.95 28.88 31.34
CA ALA A 54 16.45 28.63 32.69
C ALA A 54 15.37 28.77 33.77
N GLU A 55 15.54 28.05 34.88
CA GLU A 55 14.68 28.17 36.06
C GLU A 55 14.83 29.53 36.74
N PRO A 56 13.71 30.20 37.09
CA PRO A 56 13.68 31.22 38.12
C PRO A 56 12.97 30.71 39.39
N VAL A 57 13.63 30.98 40.50
CA VAL A 57 13.22 30.86 41.92
C VAL A 57 11.71 31.00 42.17
N GLU A 58 11.18 30.17 43.09
CA GLU A 58 9.81 30.28 43.58
C GLU A 58 9.51 31.64 44.21
N SER A 59 8.41 32.27 43.78
CA SER A 59 7.73 33.31 44.55
C SER A 59 6.25 33.40 44.13
N GLY A 60 5.38 33.62 45.12
CA GLY A 60 4.01 34.13 44.96
C GLY A 60 2.98 33.22 44.29
N GLY A 61 1.91 32.89 45.03
CA GLY A 61 0.73 32.22 44.48
C GLY A 61 -0.08 33.12 43.55
N GLY A 62 0.29 33.14 42.26
CA GLY A 62 -0.46 33.78 41.18
C GLY A 62 -0.54 32.87 39.96
N LEU A 63 -1.62 32.99 39.18
CA LEU A 63 -1.87 32.20 37.97
C LEU A 63 -0.73 32.35 36.95
N LYS A 64 0.15 31.34 36.85
CA LYS A 64 1.21 31.28 35.82
C LYS A 64 0.60 30.96 34.45
N LEU A 65 0.24 32.00 33.69
CA LEU A 65 -0.16 31.87 32.30
C LEU A 65 1.00 31.31 31.46
N LYS A 66 0.79 30.19 30.77
CA LYS A 66 1.71 29.66 29.76
C LYS A 66 1.29 30.13 28.37
N PRO A 67 2.15 30.82 27.59
CA PRO A 67 1.81 31.16 26.21
C PRO A 67 1.79 29.90 25.34
N SER A 68 0.65 29.61 24.71
CA SER A 68 0.52 28.60 23.65
C SER A 68 0.33 29.29 22.30
N PRO A 69 1.15 28.99 21.28
CA PRO A 69 0.94 29.50 19.92
C PRO A 69 -0.21 28.78 19.18
N LYS A 70 -0.85 27.79 19.81
CA LYS A 70 -2.04 27.10 19.31
C LYS A 70 -3.20 27.30 20.27
N LEU A 71 -4.34 27.70 19.74
CA LEU A 71 -5.61 27.61 20.45
C LEU A 71 -5.93 26.12 20.68
N ALA A 72 -6.46 25.77 21.86
CA ALA A 72 -6.75 24.39 22.20
C ALA A 72 -7.96 23.87 21.40
N GLU A 73 -7.74 22.96 20.44
CA GLU A 73 -8.81 22.35 19.64
C GLU A 73 -9.76 21.51 20.50
N GLU A 74 -9.25 20.75 21.48
CA GLU A 74 -10.07 20.06 22.46
C GLU A 74 -10.41 21.00 23.64
N VAL A 75 -11.68 21.04 24.05
CA VAL A 75 -12.13 21.75 25.25
C VAL A 75 -12.28 20.76 26.39
N SER A 76 -11.76 21.08 27.57
CA SER A 76 -11.99 20.27 28.76
C SER A 76 -13.47 20.34 29.17
N ASN A 77 -14.12 19.17 29.29
CA ASN A 77 -15.49 19.04 29.82
C ASN A 77 -15.53 18.92 31.35
N ASP A 78 -14.36 18.92 31.99
CA ASP A 78 -14.16 18.79 33.44
C ASP A 78 -15.01 19.84 34.21
N PRO A 79 -15.88 19.44 35.16
CA PRO A 79 -16.75 20.36 35.89
C PRO A 79 -16.03 21.56 36.50
N GLU A 80 -14.80 21.37 36.99
CA GLU A 80 -13.98 22.44 37.58
C GLU A 80 -13.49 23.48 36.55
N ASN A 81 -13.46 23.12 35.26
CA ASN A 81 -13.05 23.99 34.14
C ASN A 81 -14.22 24.60 33.35
N ARG A 82 -15.49 24.37 33.74
CA ARG A 82 -16.66 24.88 33.00
C ARG A 82 -16.74 26.42 32.95
N GLY A 83 -16.05 27.10 33.86
CA GLY A 83 -15.99 28.56 33.96
C GLY A 83 -17.31 29.20 34.42
N PRO A 84 -17.35 30.53 34.60
CA PRO A 84 -18.58 31.24 34.94
C PRO A 84 -19.56 31.23 33.76
N THR A 85 -20.85 31.22 34.07
CA THR A 85 -21.90 31.47 33.08
C THR A 85 -21.94 32.97 32.78
N PHE A 86 -21.71 33.35 31.52
CA PHE A 86 -21.89 34.71 31.04
C PHE A 86 -23.28 34.89 30.45
N VAL A 87 -23.87 36.06 30.66
CA VAL A 87 -25.20 36.42 30.20
C VAL A 87 -25.16 37.80 29.57
N PHE A 88 -25.72 37.93 28.37
CA PHE A 88 -25.81 39.19 27.61
C PHE A 88 -27.23 39.34 27.04
N GLY A 89 -27.67 40.57 26.86
CA GLY A 89 -28.95 40.91 26.21
C GLY A 89 -29.27 42.40 26.37
N ASP A 90 -30.24 42.88 25.60
CA ASP A 90 -30.66 44.29 25.60
C ASP A 90 -31.30 44.69 26.94
N ARG A 91 -32.01 43.75 27.58
CA ARG A 91 -32.54 43.89 28.94
C ARG A 91 -32.40 42.60 29.73
N ILE A 92 -31.74 42.68 30.89
CA ILE A 92 -31.69 41.61 31.89
C ILE A 92 -32.52 42.07 33.09
N SER A 93 -33.48 41.24 33.51
CA SER A 93 -34.28 41.43 34.72
C SER A 93 -34.43 40.10 35.46
N GLY A 94 -34.82 40.13 36.74
CA GLY A 94 -34.98 38.90 37.50
C GLY A 94 -35.01 39.11 38.99
N ARG A 95 -35.14 38.00 39.71
CA ARG A 95 -35.01 37.91 41.17
C ARG A 95 -33.82 37.00 41.45
N PRO A 96 -32.77 37.49 42.15
CA PRO A 96 -31.63 36.65 42.56
C PRO A 96 -32.09 35.34 43.17
N ASP A 97 -31.37 34.27 42.88
CA ASP A 97 -31.62 32.89 43.35
C ASP A 97 -32.99 32.29 42.96
N LEU A 98 -33.76 32.96 42.09
CA LEU A 98 -35.09 32.50 41.67
C LEU A 98 -35.26 32.47 40.14
N GLU A 99 -35.17 33.63 39.47
CA GLU A 99 -35.39 33.73 38.03
C GLU A 99 -34.49 34.79 37.39
N THR A 100 -34.04 34.52 36.16
CA THR A 100 -33.29 35.49 35.34
C THR A 100 -33.91 35.50 33.94
N VAL A 101 -34.42 36.65 33.53
CA VAL A 101 -35.06 36.88 32.23
C VAL A 101 -34.20 37.83 31.42
N ILE A 102 -33.91 37.42 30.20
CA ILE A 102 -33.03 38.11 29.26
C ILE A 102 -33.86 38.33 27.99
N ASP A 103 -34.19 39.58 27.70
CA ASP A 103 -34.97 39.99 26.52
C ASP A 103 -34.09 40.76 25.54
N GLY A 104 -34.19 40.42 24.25
CA GLY A 104 -33.49 41.10 23.16
C GLY A 104 -32.02 40.67 23.04
N ASN A 105 -31.64 40.12 21.89
CA ASN A 105 -30.29 39.60 21.62
C ASN A 105 -29.74 38.70 22.75
N ALA A 106 -30.61 37.90 23.36
CA ALA A 106 -30.30 37.17 24.59
C ALA A 106 -29.26 36.08 24.30
N GLU A 107 -28.13 36.13 25.02
CA GLU A 107 -27.04 35.15 24.92
C GLU A 107 -26.66 34.63 26.31
N LEU A 108 -26.54 33.30 26.42
CA LEU A 108 -25.98 32.60 27.57
C LEU A 108 -24.77 31.77 27.11
N ARG A 109 -23.60 31.98 27.72
CA ARG A 109 -22.37 31.23 27.44
C ARG A 109 -21.88 30.50 28.69
N ARG A 110 -21.59 29.20 28.57
CA ARG A 110 -20.99 28.38 29.64
C ARG A 110 -20.06 27.34 29.01
N GLY A 111 -18.78 27.32 29.40
CA GLY A 111 -17.77 26.46 28.79
C GLY A 111 -17.72 26.56 27.26
N ALA A 112 -17.86 25.41 26.59
CA ALA A 112 -17.87 25.29 25.13
C ALA A 112 -19.22 25.61 24.45
N THR A 113 -20.25 25.98 25.21
CA THR A 113 -21.63 26.14 24.75
C THR A 113 -22.04 27.62 24.77
N SER A 114 -22.52 28.14 23.63
CA SER A 114 -23.28 29.39 23.55
C SER A 114 -24.71 29.10 23.10
N ILE A 115 -25.68 29.72 23.77
CA ILE A 115 -27.11 29.68 23.45
C ILE A 115 -27.55 31.12 23.21
N ARG A 116 -28.03 31.42 22.00
CA ARG A 116 -28.62 32.71 21.61
C ARG A 116 -30.13 32.54 21.35
N ALA A 117 -30.95 33.54 21.68
CA ALA A 117 -32.38 33.57 21.37
C ALA A 117 -32.94 35.01 21.41
N ASP A 118 -34.19 35.20 21.02
CA ASP A 118 -34.90 36.48 21.20
C ASP A 118 -35.18 36.74 22.70
N ARG A 119 -35.47 35.67 23.45
CA ARG A 119 -35.70 35.67 24.90
C ARG A 119 -35.17 34.41 25.56
N ILE A 120 -34.51 34.55 26.71
CA ILE A 120 -34.05 33.45 27.55
C ILE A 120 -34.55 33.67 28.99
N GLU A 121 -35.23 32.68 29.56
CA GLU A 121 -35.67 32.65 30.96
C GLU A 121 -34.94 31.49 31.65
N TYR A 122 -34.32 31.74 32.80
CA TYR A 122 -33.65 30.73 33.62
C TYR A 122 -34.22 30.71 35.03
N TYR A 123 -34.87 29.61 35.40
CA TYR A 123 -35.45 29.37 36.72
C TYR A 123 -34.46 28.56 37.56
N GLN A 124 -33.74 29.23 38.45
CA GLN A 124 -32.60 28.65 39.16
C GLN A 124 -32.97 27.49 40.10
N PRO A 125 -34.09 27.54 40.88
CA PRO A 125 -34.49 26.43 41.76
C PRO A 125 -34.84 25.14 41.01
N ASP A 126 -35.34 25.25 39.78
CA ASP A 126 -35.75 24.12 38.94
C ASP A 126 -34.66 23.69 37.93
N ASP A 127 -33.50 24.39 37.91
CA ASP A 127 -32.45 24.30 36.88
C ASP A 127 -32.97 24.60 35.45
N GLN A 128 -34.18 25.15 35.29
CA GLN A 128 -34.92 25.15 34.03
C GLN A 128 -34.63 26.40 33.18
N LEU A 129 -33.92 26.21 32.06
CA LEU A 129 -33.72 27.19 30.99
C LEU A 129 -34.81 27.06 29.92
N LYS A 130 -35.47 28.15 29.59
CA LYS A 130 -36.42 28.30 28.47
C LYS A 130 -35.90 29.36 27.51
N SER A 131 -35.48 28.96 26.33
CA SER A 131 -35.15 29.88 25.24
C SER A 131 -36.27 29.87 24.20
N ARG A 132 -36.69 31.05 23.74
CA ARG A 132 -37.80 31.22 22.80
C ARG A 132 -37.46 32.27 21.75
N GLY A 133 -37.80 31.97 20.49
CA GLY A 133 -37.54 32.83 19.34
C GLY A 133 -36.08 32.74 18.85
N ASN A 134 -35.89 32.45 17.57
CA ASN A 134 -34.59 32.35 16.88
C ASN A 134 -33.48 31.60 17.65
N VAL A 135 -33.83 30.56 18.41
CA VAL A 135 -32.90 29.86 19.29
C VAL A 135 -31.78 29.23 18.47
N ARG A 136 -30.54 29.53 18.84
CA ARG A 136 -29.32 28.96 18.25
C ARG A 136 -28.41 28.45 19.34
N ILE A 137 -28.01 27.19 19.24
CA ILE A 137 -26.99 26.59 20.09
C ILE A 137 -25.73 26.39 19.24
N ASN A 138 -24.57 26.76 19.77
CA ASN A 138 -23.26 26.36 19.25
C ASN A 138 -22.49 25.65 20.39
N ARG A 139 -22.18 24.37 20.22
CA ARG A 139 -21.38 23.56 21.16
C ARG A 139 -20.19 22.99 20.41
N ALA A 140 -18.99 23.51 20.71
CA ALA A 140 -17.73 23.12 20.05
C ALA A 140 -17.77 23.14 18.50
N GLY A 141 -18.49 24.10 17.90
CA GLY A 141 -18.65 24.25 16.45
C GLY A 141 -19.83 23.50 15.85
N ASN A 142 -20.46 22.56 16.58
CA ASN A 142 -21.71 21.96 16.16
C ASN A 142 -22.87 22.92 16.44
N ARG A 143 -23.64 23.26 15.41
CA ARG A 143 -24.69 24.26 15.48
C ARG A 143 -26.08 23.65 15.33
N PHE A 144 -27.01 24.15 16.14
CA PHE A 144 -28.43 23.80 16.11
C PHE A 144 -29.26 25.09 16.08
N ASP A 145 -30.36 25.13 15.32
CA ASP A 145 -31.27 26.27 15.25
C ASP A 145 -32.75 25.87 15.24
N GLY A 146 -33.62 26.65 15.88
CA GLY A 146 -35.06 26.36 15.96
C GLY A 146 -35.86 27.37 16.81
N PRO A 147 -37.18 27.21 16.93
CA PRO A 147 -38.06 28.17 17.60
C PRO A 147 -38.01 28.13 19.14
N GLU A 148 -37.79 26.96 19.75
CA GLU A 148 -37.96 26.75 21.18
C GLU A 148 -37.02 25.65 21.72
N LEU A 149 -36.28 26.00 22.76
CA LEU A 149 -35.45 25.08 23.56
C LEU A 149 -35.92 25.14 25.01
N GLU A 150 -36.02 23.98 25.63
CA GLU A 150 -36.19 23.87 27.08
C GLU A 150 -35.18 22.85 27.61
N LEU A 151 -34.36 23.25 28.58
CA LEU A 151 -33.21 22.47 29.03
C LEU A 151 -32.97 22.70 30.52
N LYS A 152 -32.71 21.63 31.27
CA LYS A 152 -32.15 21.71 32.62
C LYS A 152 -30.64 21.91 32.49
N LEU A 153 -30.11 23.05 32.92
CA LEU A 153 -28.76 23.51 32.53
C LEU A 153 -27.61 22.69 33.15
N ASP A 154 -27.76 22.21 34.38
CA ASP A 154 -26.78 21.36 35.05
C ASP A 154 -26.97 19.87 34.69
N ARG A 155 -28.22 19.41 34.51
CA ARG A 155 -28.50 18.01 34.11
C ARG A 155 -28.39 17.72 32.61
N PHE A 156 -28.41 18.76 31.78
CA PHE A 156 -28.52 18.67 30.31
C PHE A 156 -29.75 17.86 29.83
N GLU A 157 -30.85 17.89 30.59
CA GLU A 157 -32.09 17.14 30.34
C GLU A 157 -33.16 18.08 29.76
N GLY A 158 -33.75 17.77 28.61
CA GLY A 158 -34.72 18.68 27.98
C GLY A 158 -35.10 18.34 26.53
N PHE A 159 -35.60 19.32 25.79
CA PHE A 159 -35.96 19.16 24.38
C PHE A 159 -35.76 20.43 23.53
N PHE A 160 -35.48 20.22 22.24
CA PHE A 160 -35.48 21.24 21.19
C PHE A 160 -36.57 20.90 20.18
N THR A 161 -37.52 21.80 19.94
CA THR A 161 -38.58 21.59 18.94
C THR A 161 -38.11 21.99 17.54
N THR A 162 -38.40 21.13 16.54
CA THR A 162 -38.09 21.34 15.12
C THR A 162 -36.66 21.81 14.75
N PRO A 163 -35.57 21.30 15.37
CA PRO A 163 -34.25 21.85 15.16
C PRO A 163 -33.70 21.51 13.76
N GLY A 164 -33.17 22.53 13.08
CA GLY A 164 -32.10 22.38 12.09
C GLY A 164 -30.77 22.15 12.80
N TYR A 165 -29.87 21.41 12.16
CA TYR A 165 -28.52 21.17 12.70
C TYR A 165 -27.45 21.06 11.63
N ARG A 166 -26.21 21.39 12.00
CA ARG A 166 -25.00 21.25 11.18
C ARG A 166 -23.81 20.88 12.06
N PHE A 167 -23.14 19.79 11.71
CA PHE A 167 -21.93 19.31 12.35
C PHE A 167 -20.69 19.88 11.69
N LEU A 168 -19.70 20.23 12.51
CA LEU A 168 -18.44 20.80 12.01
C LEU A 168 -17.55 19.74 11.35
N SER A 169 -17.45 18.56 11.96
CA SER A 169 -16.45 17.53 11.64
C SER A 169 -16.50 17.01 10.20
N ASN A 170 -17.68 16.94 9.60
CA ASN A 170 -17.89 16.42 8.24
C ASN A 170 -18.87 17.26 7.38
N GLY A 171 -19.27 18.45 7.85
CA GLY A 171 -20.26 19.31 7.18
C GLY A 171 -21.70 18.74 7.15
N GLY A 172 -21.92 17.58 7.76
CA GLY A 172 -23.21 16.91 7.78
C GLY A 172 -24.29 17.76 8.44
N ASN A 173 -25.43 17.90 7.76
CA ASN A 173 -26.52 18.77 8.15
C ASN A 173 -27.88 18.07 8.04
N GLY A 174 -28.90 18.65 8.67
CA GLY A 174 -30.18 18.00 8.78
C GLY A 174 -31.26 18.81 9.49
N ARG A 175 -32.42 18.16 9.64
CA ARG A 175 -33.55 18.63 10.45
C ARG A 175 -34.18 17.46 11.19
N ALA A 176 -34.64 17.70 12.42
CA ALA A 176 -35.49 16.79 13.19
C ALA A 176 -36.82 17.45 13.53
N GLN A 177 -37.85 16.66 13.88
CA GLN A 177 -39.10 17.22 14.39
C GLN A 177 -38.98 17.61 15.87
N ARG A 178 -38.19 16.84 16.63
CA ARG A 178 -37.88 17.07 18.04
C ARG A 178 -36.56 16.37 18.36
N VAL A 179 -35.72 17.00 19.16
CA VAL A 179 -34.56 16.35 19.79
C VAL A 179 -34.80 16.38 21.29
N ASP A 180 -34.79 15.22 21.92
CA ASP A 180 -34.86 15.05 23.37
C ASP A 180 -33.42 14.82 23.89
N PHE A 181 -32.96 15.68 24.80
CA PHE A 181 -31.73 15.49 25.56
C PHE A 181 -32.10 14.74 26.84
N LEU A 182 -31.55 13.54 27.03
CA LEU A 182 -31.85 12.71 28.20
C LEU A 182 -30.87 13.02 29.33
N ASP A 183 -29.60 13.22 28.97
CA ASP A 183 -28.51 13.69 29.82
C ASP A 183 -27.38 14.26 28.93
N GLU A 184 -26.21 14.55 29.50
CA GLU A 184 -25.07 15.13 28.77
C GLU A 184 -24.50 14.23 27.65
N ASN A 185 -24.68 12.90 27.75
CA ASN A 185 -24.15 11.90 26.83
C ASN A 185 -25.23 11.28 25.91
N HIS A 186 -26.51 11.27 26.32
CA HIS A 186 -27.59 10.61 25.60
C HIS A 186 -28.61 11.58 25.02
N LEU A 187 -28.85 11.50 23.71
CA LEU A 187 -29.88 12.29 23.03
C LEU A 187 -30.61 11.50 21.93
N THR A 188 -31.89 11.82 21.74
CA THR A 188 -32.78 11.15 20.78
C THR A 188 -33.41 12.15 19.82
N ALA A 189 -33.15 12.01 18.52
CA ALA A 189 -33.76 12.82 17.47
C ALA A 189 -34.93 12.09 16.82
N GLN A 190 -36.15 12.64 16.93
CA GLN A 190 -37.37 12.09 16.37
C GLN A 190 -37.62 12.61 14.96
N ARG A 191 -37.99 11.71 14.02
CA ARG A 191 -38.26 12.02 12.60
C ARG A 191 -37.18 12.90 11.98
N ALA A 192 -35.92 12.49 12.09
CA ALA A 192 -34.79 13.27 11.61
C ALA A 192 -34.32 12.88 10.21
N SER A 193 -33.60 13.82 9.60
CA SER A 193 -33.00 13.74 8.27
C SER A 193 -31.54 14.16 8.31
N TYR A 194 -30.67 13.46 7.59
CA TYR A 194 -29.22 13.73 7.52
C TYR A 194 -28.74 13.69 6.07
N THR A 195 -27.89 14.65 5.70
CA THR A 195 -27.19 14.73 4.41
C THR A 195 -25.87 15.48 4.57
N THR A 196 -24.92 15.27 3.66
CA THR A 196 -23.72 16.13 3.52
C THR A 196 -23.85 17.15 2.39
N CYS A 197 -24.97 17.14 1.65
CA CYS A 197 -25.22 18.12 0.59
C CYS A 197 -25.48 19.51 1.18
N GLU A 198 -24.85 20.52 0.60
CA GLU A 198 -25.05 21.92 0.92
C GLU A 198 -26.04 22.60 -0.04
N ARG A 199 -26.56 23.76 0.38
CA ARG A 199 -27.47 24.56 -0.43
C ARG A 199 -26.71 25.19 -1.60
N GLY A 200 -26.84 24.59 -2.79
CA GLY A 200 -26.13 25.00 -4.00
C GLY A 200 -25.32 23.86 -4.66
N ASP A 201 -25.21 22.70 -4.01
CA ASP A 201 -24.62 21.49 -4.63
C ASP A 201 -25.46 20.94 -5.79
N GLU A 202 -26.74 21.27 -5.81
CA GLU A 202 -27.71 20.83 -6.80
C GLU A 202 -28.52 22.04 -7.32
N ALA A 203 -28.97 21.95 -8.58
CA ALA A 203 -29.80 23.00 -9.19
C ALA A 203 -31.20 23.06 -8.54
N SER A 204 -31.74 21.91 -8.16
CA SER A 204 -32.82 21.80 -7.19
C SER A 204 -32.29 22.17 -5.80
N TRP A 205 -33.04 22.97 -5.03
CA TRP A 205 -32.70 23.23 -3.62
C TRP A 205 -32.85 21.99 -2.70
N GLU A 206 -33.26 20.86 -3.27
CA GLU A 206 -33.36 19.56 -2.62
C GLU A 206 -32.02 18.81 -2.71
N PRO A 207 -31.56 18.19 -1.60
CA PRO A 207 -30.27 17.51 -1.57
C PRO A 207 -30.27 16.26 -2.45
N ALA A 208 -29.16 16.01 -3.15
CA ALA A 208 -29.01 14.85 -4.04
C ALA A 208 -29.28 13.52 -3.35
N TRP A 209 -28.96 13.43 -2.05
CA TRP A 209 -29.23 12.29 -1.21
C TRP A 209 -29.63 12.72 0.20
N VAL A 210 -30.47 11.91 0.85
CA VAL A 210 -30.85 12.12 2.26
C VAL A 210 -31.13 10.78 2.95
N LEU A 211 -30.58 10.62 4.15
CA LEU A 211 -30.98 9.58 5.09
C LEU A 211 -32.14 10.13 5.94
N ARG A 212 -33.29 9.46 5.96
CA ARG A 212 -34.41 9.78 6.87
C ARG A 212 -34.65 8.60 7.80
N ALA A 213 -34.91 8.82 9.09
CA ALA A 213 -35.23 7.76 10.05
C ALA A 213 -36.35 8.18 11.01
N SER A 214 -37.06 7.21 11.59
CA SER A 214 -38.13 7.50 12.56
C SER A 214 -37.57 7.96 13.91
N SER A 215 -36.45 7.38 14.33
CA SER A 215 -35.61 7.91 15.41
C SER A 215 -34.13 7.69 15.12
N PHE A 216 -33.30 8.59 15.66
CA PHE A 216 -31.88 8.37 15.89
C PHE A 216 -31.61 8.51 17.39
N GLU A 217 -31.03 7.49 17.99
CA GLU A 217 -30.53 7.50 19.36
C GLU A 217 -29.01 7.68 19.27
N PHE A 218 -28.45 8.61 20.04
CA PHE A 218 -27.02 8.88 20.09
C PHE A 218 -26.54 8.72 21.54
N ASP A 219 -25.48 7.96 21.69
CA ASP A 219 -24.74 7.73 22.93
C ASP A 219 -23.31 8.23 22.69
N LEU A 220 -22.96 9.34 23.33
CA LEU A 220 -21.65 9.98 23.22
C LEU A 220 -20.59 9.34 24.11
N GLU A 221 -20.99 8.52 25.11
CA GLU A 221 -20.07 7.81 25.99
C GLU A 221 -19.48 6.58 25.28
N THR A 222 -20.32 5.81 24.58
CA THR A 222 -19.87 4.70 23.73
C THR A 222 -19.54 5.12 22.29
N GLU A 223 -19.80 6.38 21.94
CA GLU A 223 -19.66 6.97 20.58
C GLU A 223 -20.46 6.21 19.51
N VAL A 224 -21.71 5.86 19.84
CA VAL A 224 -22.62 5.06 19.02
C VAL A 224 -23.90 5.81 18.66
N GLY A 225 -24.19 5.86 17.37
CA GLY A 225 -25.51 6.18 16.84
C GLY A 225 -26.31 4.91 16.52
N VAL A 226 -27.62 4.94 16.74
CA VAL A 226 -28.59 3.90 16.36
C VAL A 226 -29.77 4.55 15.65
N ALA A 227 -29.99 4.21 14.38
CA ALA A 227 -31.14 4.68 13.61
C ALA A 227 -32.20 3.58 13.46
N ARG A 228 -33.48 3.94 13.57
CA ARG A 228 -34.63 3.04 13.39
C ARG A 228 -35.51 3.49 12.22
N GLY A 229 -36.03 2.54 11.46
CA GLY A 229 -36.87 2.82 10.27
C GLY A 229 -36.14 3.70 9.24
N ALA A 230 -34.85 3.48 9.06
CA ALA A 230 -33.97 4.39 8.34
C ALA A 230 -33.94 4.07 6.83
N VAL A 231 -34.10 5.08 5.99
CA VAL A 231 -34.14 4.96 4.52
C VAL A 231 -33.21 5.99 3.90
N VAL A 232 -32.25 5.52 3.10
CA VAL A 232 -31.42 6.36 2.22
C VAL A 232 -32.19 6.57 0.93
N ARG A 233 -32.46 7.83 0.57
CA ARG A 233 -32.97 8.23 -0.75
C ARG A 233 -31.87 8.91 -1.54
N PHE A 234 -31.80 8.63 -2.84
CA PHE A 234 -30.94 9.31 -3.80
C PHE A 234 -31.83 9.80 -4.97
N LYS A 235 -31.79 11.11 -5.27
CA LYS A 235 -32.71 11.77 -6.22
C LYS A 235 -34.18 11.37 -5.98
N ASP A 236 -34.58 11.43 -4.71
CA ASP A 236 -35.84 10.95 -4.15
C ASP A 236 -36.25 9.50 -4.40
N VAL A 237 -35.39 8.66 -4.98
CA VAL A 237 -35.60 7.21 -5.06
C VAL A 237 -35.04 6.55 -3.80
N PRO A 238 -35.82 5.75 -3.04
CA PRO A 238 -35.29 4.98 -1.91
C PRO A 238 -34.36 3.87 -2.42
N ILE A 239 -33.08 3.89 -2.03
CA ILE A 239 -32.06 2.94 -2.50
C ILE A 239 -31.66 1.89 -1.46
N LEU A 240 -31.72 2.24 -0.17
CA LEU A 240 -31.40 1.34 0.94
C LEU A 240 -32.35 1.61 2.11
N ALA A 241 -32.85 0.56 2.75
CA ALA A 241 -33.73 0.63 3.90
C ALA A 241 -33.26 -0.31 5.01
N PHE A 242 -33.26 0.19 6.26
CA PHE A 242 -32.75 -0.50 7.44
C PHE A 242 -33.77 -0.39 8.57
N PRO A 243 -34.37 -1.51 9.03
CA PRO A 243 -35.30 -1.50 10.16
C PRO A 243 -34.65 -0.95 11.45
N LYS A 244 -33.39 -1.34 11.69
CA LYS A 244 -32.49 -0.80 12.71
C LYS A 244 -31.06 -0.96 12.21
N PHE A 245 -30.25 0.10 12.27
CA PHE A 245 -28.79 -0.01 12.08
C PHE A 245 -28.07 0.87 13.09
N SER A 246 -26.78 0.59 13.33
CA SER A 246 -25.94 1.40 14.20
C SER A 246 -24.67 1.82 13.49
N PHE A 247 -24.18 3.02 13.80
CA PHE A 247 -23.00 3.65 13.19
C PHE A 247 -22.10 4.24 14.28
N PRO A 248 -20.78 4.36 14.05
CA PRO A 248 -19.91 5.10 14.96
C PRO A 248 -20.15 6.61 14.81
N LEU A 249 -19.96 7.36 15.90
CA LEU A 249 -20.03 8.83 15.91
C LEU A 249 -18.66 9.50 15.68
N SER A 250 -17.60 8.70 15.62
CA SER A 250 -16.20 9.11 15.43
C SER A 250 -15.48 8.17 14.45
N ASP A 251 -14.16 8.32 14.32
CA ASP A 251 -13.30 7.36 13.61
C ASP A 251 -13.11 6.01 14.37
N LYS A 252 -13.78 5.80 15.53
CA LYS A 252 -13.78 4.48 16.21
C LYS A 252 -14.37 3.39 15.31
N ARG A 253 -13.71 2.24 15.32
CA ARG A 253 -14.15 1.03 14.59
C ARG A 253 -15.39 0.46 15.24
N LYS A 254 -16.21 -0.24 14.43
CA LYS A 254 -17.43 -0.89 14.89
C LYS A 254 -17.88 -2.01 13.96
N SER A 255 -18.29 -3.13 14.54
CA SER A 255 -18.92 -4.25 13.81
C SER A 255 -20.24 -3.85 13.14
N GLY A 256 -20.46 -4.31 11.91
CA GLY A 256 -21.68 -4.01 11.16
C GLY A 256 -21.66 -4.46 9.70
N LEU A 257 -22.80 -4.33 9.02
CA LEU A 257 -22.90 -4.51 7.58
C LEU A 257 -22.16 -3.38 6.86
N LEU A 258 -21.25 -3.74 5.96
CA LEU A 258 -20.69 -2.79 4.99
C LEU A 258 -21.65 -2.66 3.80
N PRO A 259 -21.51 -1.62 2.96
CA PRO A 259 -22.32 -1.51 1.75
C PRO A 259 -22.13 -2.73 0.83
N PRO A 260 -23.21 -3.22 0.19
CA PRO A 260 -23.10 -4.31 -0.76
C PRO A 260 -22.35 -3.86 -2.02
N SER A 261 -21.60 -4.79 -2.62
CA SER A 261 -21.03 -4.60 -3.94
C SER A 261 -21.79 -5.39 -5.01
N ILE A 262 -21.93 -4.76 -6.17
CA ILE A 262 -22.74 -5.26 -7.30
C ILE A 262 -21.89 -5.15 -8.57
N SER A 263 -21.72 -6.26 -9.27
CA SER A 263 -20.97 -6.34 -10.52
C SER A 263 -21.63 -7.26 -11.54
N MET A 264 -21.37 -7.01 -12.81
CA MET A 264 -21.77 -7.90 -13.91
C MET A 264 -20.53 -8.34 -14.66
N GLY A 265 -20.19 -9.62 -14.58
CA GLY A 265 -19.00 -10.24 -15.19
C GLY A 265 -19.34 -11.28 -16.25
N SER A 266 -18.43 -11.47 -17.21
CA SER A 266 -18.62 -12.46 -18.28
C SER A 266 -18.50 -13.89 -17.75
N THR A 267 -17.61 -14.13 -16.78
CA THR A 267 -17.41 -15.42 -16.09
C THR A 267 -18.50 -15.70 -15.06
N ASP A 268 -18.79 -14.74 -14.18
CA ASP A 268 -19.55 -14.98 -12.95
C ASP A 268 -21.04 -14.59 -13.09
N GLY A 269 -21.36 -13.80 -14.12
CA GLY A 269 -22.69 -13.22 -14.35
C GLY A 269 -22.93 -12.00 -13.46
N PHE A 270 -24.18 -11.80 -13.06
CA PHE A 270 -24.51 -10.88 -11.97
C PHE A 270 -23.97 -11.45 -10.65
N GLU A 271 -23.19 -10.63 -9.95
CA GLU A 271 -22.67 -10.87 -8.59
C GLU A 271 -23.25 -9.80 -7.64
N LEU A 272 -23.81 -10.27 -6.51
CA LEU A 272 -24.15 -9.45 -5.35
C LEU A 272 -23.37 -9.96 -4.14
N ARG A 273 -22.55 -9.12 -3.52
CA ARG A 273 -21.76 -9.44 -2.32
C ARG A 273 -22.16 -8.53 -1.17
N GLN A 274 -22.34 -9.12 0.02
CA GLN A 274 -22.76 -8.39 1.23
C GLN A 274 -21.74 -8.61 2.36
N PRO A 275 -20.74 -7.73 2.52
CA PRO A 275 -19.77 -7.86 3.59
C PRO A 275 -20.37 -7.50 4.96
N TYR A 276 -19.92 -8.21 6.00
CA TYR A 276 -20.10 -7.88 7.41
C TYR A 276 -18.73 -7.77 8.07
N TYR A 277 -18.44 -6.62 8.66
CA TYR A 277 -17.23 -6.34 9.40
C TYR A 277 -17.41 -6.70 10.88
N PHE A 278 -16.43 -7.40 11.44
CA PHE A 278 -16.31 -7.72 12.86
C PHE A 278 -15.09 -6.98 13.41
N ASP A 279 -15.35 -5.95 14.20
CA ASP A 279 -14.34 -5.36 15.09
C ASP A 279 -14.22 -6.29 16.31
N ILE A 280 -13.12 -7.06 16.39
CA ILE A 280 -12.91 -8.09 17.42
C ILE A 280 -12.14 -7.49 18.59
N ALA A 281 -11.15 -6.66 18.29
CA ALA A 281 -10.34 -5.90 19.24
C ALA A 281 -9.61 -4.76 18.49
N PRO A 282 -9.09 -3.72 19.16
CA PRO A 282 -8.39 -2.61 18.48
C PRO A 282 -7.23 -3.03 17.57
N ASN A 283 -6.63 -4.20 17.85
CA ASN A 283 -5.55 -4.84 17.11
C ASN A 283 -6.00 -5.96 16.15
N ARG A 284 -7.29 -6.33 16.07
CA ARG A 284 -7.76 -7.51 15.32
C ARG A 284 -9.16 -7.30 14.74
N ASP A 285 -9.33 -7.58 13.45
CA ASP A 285 -10.64 -7.55 12.79
C ASP A 285 -10.84 -8.72 11.82
N ALA A 286 -12.11 -8.96 11.48
CA ALA A 286 -12.48 -9.89 10.43
C ALA A 286 -13.57 -9.29 9.52
N THR A 287 -13.63 -9.72 8.26
CA THR A 287 -14.72 -9.39 7.34
C THR A 287 -15.23 -10.67 6.69
N PHE A 288 -16.50 -10.99 6.88
CA PHE A 288 -17.17 -12.10 6.19
C PHE A 288 -18.00 -11.55 5.03
N SER A 289 -17.76 -12.04 3.82
CA SER A 289 -18.24 -11.45 2.57
C SER A 289 -18.93 -12.47 1.66
N PRO A 290 -20.09 -13.03 2.04
CA PRO A 290 -20.88 -13.89 1.18
C PRO A 290 -21.26 -13.17 -0.12
N ALA A 291 -21.21 -13.90 -1.23
CA ALA A 291 -21.61 -13.42 -2.54
C ALA A 291 -22.45 -14.45 -3.30
N ILE A 292 -23.45 -13.96 -4.04
CA ILE A 292 -24.29 -14.75 -4.93
C ILE A 292 -23.86 -14.45 -6.36
N MET A 293 -23.38 -15.47 -7.07
CA MET A 293 -22.96 -15.41 -8.47
C MET A 293 -23.94 -16.20 -9.34
N THR A 294 -24.69 -15.52 -10.18
CA THR A 294 -25.75 -16.14 -11.01
C THR A 294 -25.27 -17.31 -11.87
N LYS A 295 -24.04 -17.26 -12.40
CA LYS A 295 -23.49 -18.36 -13.22
C LYS A 295 -22.80 -19.47 -12.41
N ARG A 296 -22.33 -19.21 -11.18
CA ARG A 296 -21.49 -20.14 -10.42
C ARG A 296 -22.10 -20.73 -9.16
N GLY A 297 -22.85 -19.96 -8.35
CA GLY A 297 -23.34 -20.40 -7.05
C GLY A 297 -23.16 -19.36 -5.95
N VAL A 298 -23.00 -19.83 -4.71
CA VAL A 298 -22.78 -18.97 -3.53
C VAL A 298 -21.33 -19.10 -3.08
N ASP A 299 -20.62 -17.98 -3.05
CA ASP A 299 -19.23 -17.86 -2.61
C ASP A 299 -19.17 -17.31 -1.19
N LEU A 300 -18.35 -17.94 -0.34
CA LEU A 300 -18.10 -17.52 1.03
C LEU A 300 -16.66 -17.04 1.15
N ALA A 301 -16.47 -15.71 1.13
CA ALA A 301 -15.17 -15.07 1.34
C ALA A 301 -15.01 -14.62 2.79
N GLY A 302 -13.80 -14.72 3.32
CA GLY A 302 -13.41 -14.26 4.66
C GLY A 302 -12.04 -13.62 4.65
N GLU A 303 -11.92 -12.48 5.33
CA GLU A 303 -10.65 -11.81 5.65
C GLU A 303 -10.50 -11.73 7.17
N PHE A 304 -9.31 -11.97 7.70
CA PHE A 304 -8.96 -11.78 9.11
C PHE A 304 -7.59 -11.11 9.20
N ARG A 305 -7.51 -10.00 9.94
CA ARG A 305 -6.29 -9.19 10.07
C ARG A 305 -5.95 -8.98 11.54
N TYR A 306 -4.65 -8.92 11.81
CA TYR A 306 -4.12 -8.64 13.15
C TYR A 306 -2.87 -7.78 13.08
N LEU A 307 -2.72 -6.89 14.05
CA LEU A 307 -1.63 -5.93 14.18
C LEU A 307 -1.23 -5.80 15.66
N GLU A 308 -0.16 -6.49 16.02
CA GLU A 308 0.43 -6.51 17.37
C GLU A 308 1.77 -5.76 17.35
N PRO A 309 2.31 -5.31 18.51
CA PRO A 309 3.50 -4.44 18.55
C PRO A 309 4.75 -5.01 17.86
N SER A 310 4.91 -6.34 17.81
CA SER A 310 6.03 -6.99 17.13
C SER A 310 5.65 -7.80 15.89
N TYR A 311 4.36 -7.92 15.53
CA TYR A 311 3.94 -8.73 14.39
C TYR A 311 2.58 -8.33 13.81
N ARG A 312 2.42 -8.53 12.50
CA ARG A 312 1.16 -8.29 11.78
C ARG A 312 0.89 -9.38 10.77
N GLY A 313 -0.35 -9.52 10.36
CA GLY A 313 -0.68 -10.41 9.26
C GLY A 313 -2.15 -10.39 8.87
N GLU A 314 -2.42 -11.17 7.84
CA GLU A 314 -3.68 -11.20 7.12
C GLU A 314 -3.91 -12.62 6.58
N LEU A 315 -5.10 -13.14 6.84
CA LEU A 315 -5.60 -14.39 6.27
C LEU A 315 -6.80 -14.05 5.39
N ARG A 316 -6.72 -14.34 4.10
CA ARG A 316 -7.88 -14.37 3.19
C ARG A 316 -8.20 -15.81 2.83
N ALA A 317 -9.47 -16.19 2.89
CA ALA A 317 -9.96 -17.50 2.48
C ALA A 317 -11.26 -17.34 1.67
N ASN A 318 -11.42 -18.13 0.62
CA ASN A 318 -12.65 -18.20 -0.17
C ASN A 318 -13.08 -19.66 -0.31
N TYR A 319 -14.38 -19.92 -0.26
CA TYR A 319 -14.98 -21.23 -0.49
C TYR A 319 -16.27 -21.09 -1.31
N LEU A 320 -16.27 -21.70 -2.50
CA LEU A 320 -17.40 -21.81 -3.41
C LEU A 320 -17.75 -23.31 -3.53
N PRO A 321 -18.74 -23.81 -2.76
CA PRO A 321 -19.23 -25.17 -2.94
C PRO A 321 -19.94 -25.31 -4.28
N ASN A 322 -19.75 -26.45 -4.95
CA ASN A 322 -20.42 -26.83 -6.20
C ASN A 322 -20.45 -25.69 -7.28
N ASP A 323 -19.29 -25.24 -7.75
CA ASP A 323 -19.19 -24.26 -8.87
C ASP A 323 -19.90 -24.82 -10.11
N LYS A 324 -21.07 -24.28 -10.45
CA LYS A 324 -21.94 -24.74 -11.54
C LYS A 324 -21.27 -24.79 -12.91
N LEU A 325 -20.17 -24.05 -13.11
CA LEU A 325 -19.42 -24.08 -14.37
C LEU A 325 -18.33 -25.17 -14.39
N ARG A 326 -17.91 -25.69 -13.22
CA ARG A 326 -16.75 -26.57 -13.05
C ARG A 326 -17.04 -27.92 -12.36
N ASP A 327 -18.27 -28.09 -11.88
CA ASP A 327 -18.81 -29.28 -11.19
C ASP A 327 -17.90 -29.79 -10.07
N ARG A 328 -17.50 -28.87 -9.17
CA ARG A 328 -16.62 -29.15 -8.01
C ARG A 328 -16.68 -28.04 -6.97
N ASP A 329 -16.28 -28.38 -5.75
CA ASP A 329 -15.94 -27.40 -4.72
C ASP A 329 -14.63 -26.68 -5.08
N ARG A 330 -14.60 -25.36 -4.83
CA ARG A 330 -13.45 -24.51 -5.14
C ARG A 330 -13.10 -23.62 -3.98
N TRP A 331 -11.80 -23.43 -3.77
CA TRP A 331 -11.30 -22.66 -2.65
C TRP A 331 -9.94 -22.04 -2.94
N SER A 332 -9.64 -20.99 -2.20
CA SER A 332 -8.31 -20.39 -2.11
C SER A 332 -8.03 -19.96 -0.70
N TYR A 333 -6.77 -20.03 -0.27
CA TYR A 333 -6.31 -19.24 0.87
C TYR A 333 -5.02 -18.49 0.51
N GLY A 334 -4.90 -17.29 1.07
CA GLY A 334 -3.68 -16.50 1.11
C GLY A 334 -3.42 -16.08 2.55
N TYR A 335 -2.27 -16.44 3.11
CA TYR A 335 -1.88 -16.08 4.46
C TYR A 335 -0.54 -15.35 4.44
N GLN A 336 -0.53 -14.12 4.93
CA GLN A 336 0.64 -13.29 5.08
C GLN A 336 0.90 -13.00 6.55
N HIS A 337 2.15 -13.16 6.99
CA HIS A 337 2.60 -12.79 8.32
C HIS A 337 3.97 -12.14 8.22
N THR A 338 4.17 -11.01 8.89
CA THR A 338 5.49 -10.40 9.10
C THR A 338 5.59 -10.04 10.56
N GLY A 339 6.58 -10.59 11.25
CA GLY A 339 6.74 -10.39 12.68
C GLY A 339 8.14 -10.62 13.19
N VAL A 340 8.33 -10.28 14.45
CA VAL A 340 9.54 -10.45 15.22
C VAL A 340 9.20 -11.22 16.50
N ILE A 341 9.84 -12.37 16.66
CA ILE A 341 9.75 -13.26 17.81
C ILE A 341 10.90 -12.91 18.75
N ASN A 342 10.57 -12.37 19.93
CA ASN A 342 11.55 -12.16 20.98
C ASN A 342 11.88 -13.50 21.65
N THR A 343 13.12 -13.97 21.54
CA THR A 343 13.53 -15.27 22.10
C THR A 343 13.69 -15.28 23.63
N GLY A 344 13.65 -14.11 24.27
CA GLY A 344 13.97 -13.93 25.69
C GLY A 344 15.47 -14.05 26.04
N LEU A 345 16.29 -14.58 25.11
CA LEU A 345 17.72 -14.79 25.31
C LEU A 345 18.51 -13.58 24.79
N SER A 346 19.14 -12.82 25.67
CA SER A 346 19.97 -11.64 25.31
C SER A 346 21.17 -11.98 24.40
N SER A 347 21.61 -13.25 24.38
CA SER A 347 22.63 -13.78 23.49
C SER A 347 22.15 -14.01 22.05
N VAL A 348 20.86 -14.33 21.85
CA VAL A 348 20.27 -14.51 20.52
C VAL A 348 19.59 -13.22 20.06
N GLY A 349 18.81 -12.57 20.90
CA GLY A 349 17.99 -11.41 20.52
C GLY A 349 16.70 -11.84 19.83
N ALA A 350 16.28 -11.11 18.82
CA ALA A 350 14.99 -11.31 18.16
C ALA A 350 15.13 -12.03 16.80
N LEU A 351 14.12 -12.83 16.44
CA LEU A 351 14.05 -13.57 15.18
C LEU A 351 12.93 -13.00 14.32
N GLY A 352 13.22 -12.60 13.08
CA GLY A 352 12.21 -12.22 12.10
C GLY A 352 11.50 -13.45 11.53
N LEU A 353 10.17 -13.46 11.54
CA LEU A 353 9.35 -14.47 10.87
C LEU A 353 8.57 -13.82 9.74
N ASN A 354 8.71 -14.35 8.53
CA ASN A 354 7.90 -13.97 7.37
C ASN A 354 7.24 -15.22 6.78
N LEU A 355 5.92 -15.18 6.61
CA LEU A 355 5.14 -16.21 5.95
C LEU A 355 4.36 -15.59 4.78
N ASN A 356 4.37 -16.25 3.63
CA ASN A 356 3.55 -15.91 2.48
C ASN A 356 3.06 -17.22 1.85
N LEU A 357 1.89 -17.69 2.30
CA LEU A 357 1.32 -18.99 1.95
C LEU A 357 0.09 -18.81 1.06
N ASN A 358 0.24 -19.10 -0.22
CA ASN A 358 -0.85 -18.99 -1.21
C ASN A 358 -1.15 -20.36 -1.79
N ARG A 359 -2.43 -20.74 -1.82
CA ARG A 359 -2.87 -22.02 -2.38
C ARG A 359 -4.29 -21.94 -2.93
N VAL A 360 -4.55 -22.69 -3.99
CA VAL A 360 -5.88 -22.83 -4.61
C VAL A 360 -6.25 -24.30 -4.82
N SER A 361 -7.55 -24.56 -4.97
CA SER A 361 -8.14 -25.88 -5.21
C SER A 361 -7.67 -26.55 -6.51
N ASP A 362 -7.48 -25.77 -7.58
CA ASP A 362 -7.33 -26.31 -8.93
C ASP A 362 -6.53 -25.40 -9.88
N ASN A 363 -6.10 -25.99 -11.00
CA ASN A 363 -5.25 -25.35 -12.00
C ASN A 363 -5.91 -24.19 -12.78
N ASP A 364 -7.24 -24.06 -12.74
CA ASP A 364 -7.96 -23.05 -13.53
C ASP A 364 -8.39 -21.83 -12.69
N TYR A 365 -8.14 -21.85 -11.38
CA TYR A 365 -8.58 -20.82 -10.45
C TYR A 365 -8.16 -19.41 -10.84
N TRP A 366 -6.93 -19.26 -11.35
CA TRP A 366 -6.36 -17.99 -11.83
C TRP A 366 -7.07 -17.42 -13.07
N ARG A 367 -7.71 -18.27 -13.89
CA ARG A 367 -8.45 -17.87 -15.10
C ARG A 367 -9.89 -17.50 -14.78
N ASP A 368 -10.47 -18.17 -13.79
CA ASP A 368 -11.86 -17.99 -13.36
C ASP A 368 -12.06 -16.80 -12.40
N PHE A 369 -11.08 -16.50 -11.54
CA PHE A 369 -11.20 -15.50 -10.47
C PHE A 369 -10.10 -14.42 -10.50
N PRO A 370 -9.84 -13.74 -11.64
CA PRO A 370 -8.71 -12.82 -11.80
C PRO A 370 -8.79 -11.59 -10.87
N ALA A 371 -9.98 -11.22 -10.40
CA ALA A 371 -10.19 -10.06 -9.52
C ALA A 371 -9.83 -10.34 -8.05
N ARG A 372 -9.63 -11.60 -7.64
CA ARG A 372 -9.49 -11.99 -6.23
C ARG A 372 -8.06 -12.18 -5.74
N SER A 373 -7.08 -12.14 -6.66
CA SER A 373 -5.68 -12.39 -6.36
C SER A 373 -4.87 -11.15 -5.97
N GLY A 374 -5.42 -9.93 -6.10
CA GLY A 374 -4.69 -8.66 -5.86
C GLY A 374 -3.56 -8.36 -6.84
N TYR A 375 -3.20 -9.34 -7.67
CA TYR A 375 -2.18 -9.31 -8.70
C TYR A 375 -2.73 -9.91 -9.99
N THR A 376 -2.11 -9.54 -11.11
CA THR A 376 -2.31 -10.14 -12.44
C THR A 376 -2.26 -11.66 -12.41
N THR A 377 -2.86 -12.31 -13.40
CA THR A 377 -2.99 -13.78 -13.58
C THR A 377 -1.73 -14.59 -13.24
N GLN A 378 -1.55 -14.93 -11.96
CA GLN A 378 -0.39 -15.68 -11.48
C GLN A 378 -0.64 -17.19 -11.56
N ARG A 379 0.21 -17.89 -12.31
CA ARG A 379 0.23 -19.36 -12.42
C ARG A 379 1.22 -20.04 -11.47
N LEU A 380 2.01 -19.28 -10.72
CA LEU A 380 2.98 -19.77 -9.74
C LEU A 380 2.63 -19.21 -8.38
N LEU A 381 2.04 -20.04 -7.51
CA LEU A 381 1.67 -19.65 -6.15
C LEU A 381 2.76 -20.11 -5.17
N SER A 382 3.30 -19.18 -4.40
CA SER A 382 4.33 -19.46 -3.38
C SER A 382 3.71 -19.87 -2.05
N GLN A 383 4.28 -20.93 -1.47
CA GLN A 383 4.20 -21.27 -0.06
C GLN A 383 5.60 -21.05 0.51
N ASP A 384 5.86 -19.82 0.96
CA ASP A 384 7.15 -19.35 1.45
C ASP A 384 7.08 -19.11 2.96
N ALA A 385 8.04 -19.67 3.70
CA ALA A 385 8.24 -19.39 5.11
C ALA A 385 9.73 -19.12 5.35
N THR A 386 10.04 -17.97 5.92
CA THR A 386 11.40 -17.49 6.15
C THR A 386 11.56 -17.06 7.61
N LEU A 387 12.47 -17.70 8.32
CA LEU A 387 12.95 -17.31 9.65
C LEU A 387 14.33 -16.64 9.47
N SER A 388 14.47 -15.38 9.86
CA SER A 388 15.70 -14.61 9.76
C SER A 388 16.23 -14.18 11.12
N TRP A 389 17.55 -14.08 11.23
CA TRP A 389 18.26 -13.60 12.40
C TRP A 389 19.37 -12.65 11.95
N SER A 390 19.61 -11.59 12.72
CA SER A 390 20.77 -10.73 12.50
C SER A 390 21.30 -10.14 13.81
N ARG A 391 22.63 -10.04 13.91
CA ARG A 391 23.30 -9.41 15.03
C ARG A 391 24.64 -8.82 14.59
N GLY A 392 24.74 -7.49 14.64
CA GLY A 392 25.93 -6.76 14.17
C GLY A 392 26.20 -7.04 12.70
N PHE A 393 27.32 -7.69 12.42
CA PHE A 393 27.78 -8.02 11.06
C PHE A 393 27.25 -9.35 10.51
N PHE A 394 26.60 -10.17 11.34
CA PHE A 394 26.01 -11.44 10.94
C PHE A 394 24.54 -11.28 10.56
N TYR A 395 24.15 -11.93 9.46
CA TYR A 395 22.77 -12.23 9.08
C TYR A 395 22.67 -13.72 8.72
N THR A 396 21.57 -14.36 9.10
CA THR A 396 21.28 -15.77 8.80
C THR A 396 19.81 -15.92 8.48
N SER A 397 19.46 -16.77 7.53
CA SER A 397 18.06 -17.04 7.18
C SER A 397 17.83 -18.51 6.86
N LEU A 398 16.81 -19.09 7.49
CA LEU A 398 16.26 -20.41 7.16
C LEU A 398 14.94 -20.20 6.41
N ARG A 399 14.88 -20.69 5.18
CA ARG A 399 13.74 -20.56 4.28
C ARG A 399 13.24 -21.91 3.80
N THR A 400 11.93 -22.08 3.73
CA THR A 400 11.26 -23.17 3.01
C THR A 400 10.34 -22.56 1.97
N LEU A 401 10.65 -22.79 0.69
CA LEU A 401 9.85 -22.31 -0.44
C LEU A 401 9.30 -23.51 -1.20
N LYS A 402 7.98 -23.59 -1.33
CA LYS A 402 7.28 -24.58 -2.15
C LYS A 402 6.37 -23.90 -3.16
N TRP A 403 6.36 -24.39 -4.40
CA TRP A 403 5.51 -23.85 -5.47
C TRP A 403 4.28 -24.72 -5.72
N GLN A 404 3.12 -24.07 -5.92
CA GLN A 404 2.01 -24.67 -6.66
C GLN A 404 2.00 -24.06 -8.07
N THR A 405 2.34 -24.88 -9.07
CA THR A 405 2.32 -24.48 -10.48
C THR A 405 0.97 -24.85 -11.09
N LEU A 406 0.20 -23.85 -11.53
CA LEU A 406 -1.13 -24.01 -12.12
C LEU A 406 -0.96 -24.33 -13.62
N GLN A 407 -1.15 -25.62 -13.94
CA GLN A 407 -0.91 -26.14 -15.28
C GLN A 407 -2.04 -25.83 -16.25
N ASP A 408 -1.68 -25.55 -17.50
CA ASP A 408 -2.61 -25.39 -18.63
C ASP A 408 -2.19 -26.41 -19.68
N VAL A 409 -3.13 -27.22 -20.17
CA VAL A 409 -2.84 -28.28 -21.15
C VAL A 409 -2.36 -27.70 -22.48
N THR A 410 -2.79 -26.48 -22.82
CA THR A 410 -2.38 -25.77 -24.04
C THR A 410 -1.07 -25.00 -23.88
N SER A 411 -0.62 -24.81 -22.64
CA SER A 411 0.59 -24.04 -22.29
C SER A 411 1.19 -24.55 -20.98
N PRO A 412 1.79 -25.77 -20.98
CA PRO A 412 2.38 -26.36 -19.79
C PRO A 412 3.60 -25.56 -19.33
N ILE A 413 3.80 -25.48 -18.02
CA ILE A 413 4.96 -24.81 -17.40
C ILE A 413 5.76 -25.85 -16.64
N VAL A 414 7.07 -25.96 -16.90
CA VAL A 414 7.97 -26.76 -16.07
C VAL A 414 8.00 -26.14 -14.67
N PRO A 415 7.61 -26.87 -13.60
CA PRO A 415 7.57 -26.30 -12.25
C PRO A 415 8.96 -25.82 -11.79
N PRO A 416 9.08 -24.65 -11.14
CA PRO A 416 10.31 -24.26 -10.47
C PRO A 416 10.64 -25.23 -9.34
N TYR A 417 11.93 -25.38 -9.01
CA TYR A 417 12.35 -26.20 -7.88
C TYR A 417 11.87 -25.63 -6.54
N ASP A 418 11.29 -26.50 -5.71
CA ASP A 418 11.10 -26.25 -4.28
C ASP A 418 12.48 -26.15 -3.59
N ARG A 419 12.58 -25.33 -2.54
CA ARG A 419 13.79 -25.17 -1.70
C ARG A 419 13.46 -25.58 -0.27
N LEU A 420 13.82 -26.79 0.12
CA LEU A 420 13.28 -27.47 1.30
C LEU A 420 14.39 -28.21 2.11
N PRO A 421 15.14 -27.50 2.97
CA PRO A 421 15.18 -26.06 3.18
C PRO A 421 16.30 -25.36 2.37
N GLN A 422 16.33 -24.04 2.44
CA GLN A 422 17.46 -23.17 2.12
C GLN A 422 17.94 -22.49 3.41
N LEU A 423 19.21 -22.68 3.77
CA LEU A 423 19.88 -21.97 4.87
C LEU A 423 20.92 -21.04 4.26
N THR A 424 20.77 -19.74 4.44
CA THR A 424 21.78 -18.74 4.08
C THR A 424 22.40 -18.11 5.33
N ALA A 425 23.68 -17.79 5.26
CA ALA A 425 24.38 -17.03 6.28
C ALA A 425 25.36 -16.06 5.62
N SER A 426 25.44 -14.83 6.12
CA SER A 426 26.36 -13.82 5.60
C SER A 426 27.00 -13.05 6.75
N TYR A 427 28.31 -12.85 6.66
CA TYR A 427 29.05 -11.92 7.49
C TYR A 427 29.63 -10.82 6.61
N THR A 428 29.29 -9.56 6.87
CA THR A 428 29.70 -8.42 6.04
C THR A 428 30.34 -7.33 6.87
N ARG A 429 31.49 -6.83 6.40
CA ARG A 429 32.25 -5.72 6.96
C ARG A 429 32.46 -4.66 5.87
N VAL A 430 32.32 -3.40 6.27
CA VAL A 430 32.54 -2.21 5.44
C VAL A 430 33.54 -1.32 6.18
N ASP A 431 34.46 -0.68 5.45
CA ASP A 431 35.61 0.08 6.00
C ASP A 431 36.30 -0.61 7.20
N ALA A 432 36.63 -1.88 7.03
CA ALA A 432 37.21 -2.70 8.08
C ALA A 432 38.70 -2.97 7.83
N PRO A 433 39.47 -3.30 8.88
CA PRO A 433 40.80 -3.84 8.70
C PRO A 433 40.75 -5.25 8.10
N LEU A 434 41.74 -5.58 7.26
CA LEU A 434 41.89 -6.91 6.66
C LEU A 434 43.33 -7.42 6.83
N GLY A 435 43.52 -8.46 7.65
CA GLY A 435 44.76 -9.27 7.67
C GLY A 435 46.09 -8.50 7.78
N GLY A 436 46.14 -7.40 8.54
CA GLY A 436 47.35 -6.56 8.67
C GLY A 436 47.56 -5.53 7.55
N LEU A 437 46.73 -5.53 6.49
CA LEU A 437 46.83 -4.64 5.33
C LEU A 437 46.29 -3.21 5.55
N GLY A 438 45.94 -2.85 6.79
CA GLY A 438 45.30 -1.57 7.14
C GLY A 438 43.77 -1.60 6.99
N LYS A 439 43.14 -0.43 7.15
CA LYS A 439 41.67 -0.18 7.04
C LYS A 439 41.27 0.17 5.59
N GLY A 440 39.98 0.43 5.35
CA GLY A 440 39.44 0.76 4.02
C GLY A 440 39.06 -0.45 3.17
N PHE A 441 38.90 -1.64 3.76
CA PHE A 441 38.45 -2.83 3.04
C PHE A 441 37.00 -3.16 3.35
N ASP A 442 36.24 -3.41 2.29
CA ASP A 442 34.91 -4.00 2.37
C ASP A 442 35.03 -5.49 2.05
N TRP A 443 34.53 -6.35 2.93
CA TRP A 443 34.62 -7.79 2.73
C TRP A 443 33.40 -8.53 3.25
N SER A 444 33.01 -9.58 2.54
CA SER A 444 31.91 -10.45 2.95
C SER A 444 32.23 -11.93 2.74
N ILE A 445 31.61 -12.74 3.60
CA ILE A 445 31.56 -14.19 3.50
C ILE A 445 30.08 -14.56 3.48
N GLU A 446 29.63 -15.15 2.37
CA GLU A 446 28.27 -15.65 2.21
C GLU A 446 28.29 -17.17 2.03
N GLY A 447 27.40 -17.87 2.74
CA GLY A 447 27.13 -19.30 2.58
C GLY A 447 25.66 -19.53 2.24
N ASP A 448 25.40 -20.47 1.33
CA ASP A 448 24.07 -20.94 0.94
C ASP A 448 24.08 -22.47 0.93
N TYR A 449 23.28 -23.10 1.79
CA TYR A 449 23.00 -24.52 1.75
C TYR A 449 21.53 -24.73 1.36
N THR A 450 21.29 -25.23 0.16
CA THR A 450 19.93 -25.40 -0.37
C THR A 450 19.69 -26.84 -0.81
N ARG A 451 18.59 -27.43 -0.34
CA ARG A 451 18.03 -28.66 -0.91
C ARG A 451 16.97 -28.32 -1.94
N PHE A 452 17.28 -28.56 -3.21
CA PHE A 452 16.35 -28.43 -4.32
C PHE A 452 15.51 -29.69 -4.47
N SER A 453 14.23 -29.55 -4.79
CA SER A 453 13.31 -30.66 -5.04
C SER A 453 12.27 -30.32 -6.10
N ALA A 454 12.10 -31.20 -7.10
CA ALA A 454 11.04 -31.14 -8.08
C ALA A 454 10.63 -32.55 -8.53
N ASP A 455 9.56 -32.63 -9.31
CA ASP A 455 9.25 -33.84 -10.08
C ASP A 455 10.25 -33.97 -11.24
N ARG A 456 11.12 -34.97 -11.16
CA ARG A 456 12.18 -35.21 -12.14
C ARG A 456 11.65 -35.55 -13.54
N THR A 457 10.40 -36.03 -13.65
CA THR A 457 9.77 -36.32 -14.95
C THR A 457 9.44 -35.04 -15.73
N LEU A 458 9.29 -33.91 -15.03
CA LEU A 458 9.03 -32.60 -15.62
C LEU A 458 10.31 -31.79 -15.83
N THR A 459 11.32 -31.92 -14.95
CA THR A 459 12.58 -31.16 -15.03
C THR A 459 13.70 -31.85 -15.80
N ASN A 460 13.59 -33.16 -16.03
CA ASN A 460 14.60 -34.04 -16.65
C ASN A 460 16.00 -33.94 -16.00
N GLN A 461 16.05 -33.64 -14.70
CA GLN A 461 17.27 -33.40 -13.92
C GLN A 461 17.15 -34.02 -12.52
N PRO A 462 18.27 -34.43 -11.89
CA PRO A 462 18.27 -34.93 -10.52
C PRO A 462 18.03 -33.79 -9.52
N ASN A 463 17.48 -34.12 -8.35
CA ASN A 463 17.43 -33.17 -7.25
C ASN A 463 18.79 -33.13 -6.55
N SER A 464 19.10 -32.04 -5.84
CA SER A 464 20.41 -31.87 -5.20
C SER A 464 20.32 -31.16 -3.86
N ASN A 465 21.21 -31.56 -2.96
CA ASN A 465 21.71 -30.65 -1.93
C ASN A 465 22.87 -29.87 -2.54
N ARG A 466 22.89 -28.55 -2.41
CA ARG A 466 23.97 -27.66 -2.87
C ARG A 466 24.50 -26.88 -1.68
N ALA A 467 25.82 -26.92 -1.48
CA ALA A 467 26.53 -25.98 -0.62
C ALA A 467 27.29 -24.99 -1.50
N TYR A 468 27.10 -23.70 -1.27
CA TYR A 468 27.74 -22.61 -1.99
C TYR A 468 28.37 -21.65 -0.99
N THR A 469 29.53 -21.10 -1.35
CA THR A 469 30.23 -20.08 -0.58
C THR A 469 30.76 -19.00 -1.51
N LYS A 470 30.49 -17.74 -1.19
CA LYS A 470 31.09 -16.57 -1.84
C LYS A 470 31.97 -15.84 -0.83
N LEU A 471 33.27 -15.76 -1.11
CA LEU A 471 34.15 -14.81 -0.44
C LEU A 471 34.25 -13.58 -1.33
N GLN A 472 34.20 -12.38 -0.76
CA GLN A 472 34.38 -11.12 -1.48
C GLN A 472 35.27 -10.17 -0.67
N VAL A 473 36.20 -9.51 -1.36
CA VAL A 473 37.01 -8.41 -0.82
C VAL A 473 37.09 -7.30 -1.87
N SER A 474 36.83 -6.06 -1.47
CA SER A 474 37.03 -4.85 -2.26
C SER A 474 37.68 -3.75 -1.44
N ARG A 475 38.29 -2.79 -2.14
CA ARG A 475 38.87 -1.58 -1.52
C ARG A 475 38.44 -0.35 -2.32
N PRO A 476 37.36 0.35 -1.93
CA PRO A 476 36.94 1.55 -2.61
C PRO A 476 37.90 2.71 -2.32
N TRP A 477 38.40 3.36 -3.36
CA TRP A 477 39.02 4.68 -3.27
C TRP A 477 38.06 5.69 -3.87
N LEU A 478 37.56 6.61 -3.05
CA LEU A 478 36.56 7.61 -3.40
C LEU A 478 37.19 9.02 -3.33
N SER A 479 36.89 9.86 -4.31
CA SER A 479 37.17 11.30 -4.29
C SER A 479 35.90 12.09 -4.68
N SER A 480 35.94 13.41 -4.59
CA SER A 480 34.87 14.27 -5.13
C SER A 480 34.78 14.28 -6.66
N SER A 481 35.83 13.81 -7.36
CA SER A 481 35.94 13.81 -8.83
C SER A 481 35.81 12.43 -9.46
N GLY A 482 35.63 11.37 -8.66
CA GLY A 482 35.52 10.00 -9.17
C GLY A 482 35.77 8.92 -8.12
N PHE A 483 35.86 7.69 -8.60
CA PHE A 483 36.12 6.51 -7.78
C PHE A 483 36.90 5.44 -8.55
N ILE A 484 37.57 4.58 -7.81
CA ILE A 484 38.14 3.32 -8.30
C ILE A 484 38.03 2.25 -7.22
N THR A 485 37.44 1.11 -7.57
CA THR A 485 37.10 0.01 -6.65
C THR A 485 37.50 -1.33 -7.27
N PRO A 486 38.73 -1.83 -7.02
CA PRO A 486 39.06 -3.22 -7.26
C PRO A 486 38.27 -4.14 -6.32
N LYS A 487 37.88 -5.30 -6.84
CA LYS A 487 37.18 -6.35 -6.12
C LYS A 487 37.67 -7.73 -6.56
N VAL A 488 37.86 -8.62 -5.61
CA VAL A 488 38.08 -10.04 -5.82
C VAL A 488 36.93 -10.81 -5.18
N GLN A 489 36.38 -11.77 -5.91
CA GLN A 489 35.39 -12.73 -5.43
C GLN A 489 35.90 -14.15 -5.64
N LEU A 490 35.50 -15.07 -4.77
CA LEU A 490 35.73 -16.50 -4.92
C LEU A 490 34.41 -17.24 -4.71
N HIS A 491 33.89 -17.84 -5.77
CA HIS A 491 32.69 -18.66 -5.77
C HIS A 491 33.09 -20.14 -5.65
N ALA A 492 32.87 -20.74 -4.48
CA ALA A 492 33.00 -22.18 -4.27
C ALA A 492 31.61 -22.83 -4.23
N THR A 493 31.48 -24.03 -4.80
CA THR A 493 30.21 -24.76 -4.85
C THR A 493 30.45 -26.26 -4.81
N SER A 494 29.61 -26.98 -4.07
CA SER A 494 29.58 -28.43 -3.97
C SER A 494 28.15 -28.92 -4.10
N TYR A 495 27.95 -29.96 -4.90
CA TYR A 495 26.65 -30.59 -5.18
C TYR A 495 26.66 -32.05 -4.75
N GLN A 496 25.55 -32.50 -4.19
CA GLN A 496 25.26 -33.90 -3.91
C GLN A 496 23.89 -34.24 -4.50
N PHE A 497 23.89 -35.00 -5.59
CA PHE A 497 22.72 -35.37 -6.36
C PHE A 497 22.05 -36.64 -5.80
N ASP A 498 20.72 -36.69 -5.84
CA ASP A 498 19.94 -37.86 -5.37
C ASP A 498 19.84 -38.98 -6.42
N ALA A 499 20.02 -38.65 -7.70
CA ALA A 499 20.23 -39.58 -8.81
C ALA A 499 21.52 -39.25 -9.58
N PRO A 500 22.11 -40.22 -10.31
CA PRO A 500 23.28 -39.96 -11.16
C PRO A 500 23.01 -38.90 -12.22
N LEU A 501 23.99 -38.07 -12.54
CA LEU A 501 23.93 -37.18 -13.70
C LEU A 501 23.82 -38.01 -15.00
N ILE A 502 22.95 -37.59 -15.91
CA ILE A 502 22.76 -38.24 -17.22
C ILE A 502 24.03 -38.20 -18.08
N THR A 503 24.90 -37.20 -17.86
CA THR A 503 26.10 -36.92 -18.66
C THR A 503 27.28 -37.86 -18.39
N ASP A 504 27.49 -38.28 -17.15
CA ASP A 504 28.68 -39.04 -16.72
C ASP A 504 28.45 -39.95 -15.50
N GLY A 505 27.21 -40.08 -15.03
CA GLY A 505 26.87 -40.93 -13.89
C GLY A 505 27.32 -40.41 -12.52
N ALA A 506 27.93 -39.22 -12.45
CA ALA A 506 28.40 -38.67 -11.18
C ALA A 506 27.23 -38.38 -10.22
N ARG A 507 27.44 -38.63 -8.92
CA ARG A 507 26.49 -38.29 -7.84
C ARG A 507 26.91 -37.06 -7.03
N SER A 508 28.08 -36.50 -7.29
CA SER A 508 28.56 -35.26 -6.69
C SER A 508 29.41 -34.49 -7.68
N ALA A 509 29.52 -33.18 -7.47
CA ALA A 509 30.36 -32.31 -8.28
C ALA A 509 30.80 -31.08 -7.47
N SER A 510 31.96 -30.51 -7.79
CA SER A 510 32.44 -29.27 -7.17
C SER A 510 32.96 -28.29 -8.20
N ARG A 511 32.90 -27.00 -7.87
CA ARG A 511 33.30 -25.89 -8.74
C ARG A 511 33.91 -24.78 -7.90
N VAL A 512 35.07 -24.27 -8.34
CA VAL A 512 35.68 -23.05 -7.78
C VAL A 512 35.99 -22.07 -8.91
N VAL A 513 35.38 -20.89 -8.83
CA VAL A 513 35.52 -19.80 -9.81
C VAL A 513 35.95 -18.52 -9.09
N PRO A 514 37.20 -18.05 -9.29
CA PRO A 514 37.60 -16.71 -8.86
C PRO A 514 37.12 -15.68 -9.89
N THR A 515 36.70 -14.51 -9.44
CA THR A 515 36.33 -13.36 -10.28
C THR A 515 37.11 -12.14 -9.80
N PHE A 516 37.73 -11.41 -10.71
CA PHE A 516 38.26 -10.07 -10.45
C PHE A 516 37.40 -9.05 -11.19
N SER A 517 37.02 -7.96 -10.52
CA SER A 517 36.43 -6.80 -11.16
C SER A 517 37.14 -5.51 -10.75
N LEU A 518 37.12 -4.53 -11.64
CA LEU A 518 37.61 -3.18 -11.40
C LEU A 518 36.57 -2.20 -11.92
N ASP A 519 35.94 -1.49 -10.98
CA ASP A 519 34.96 -0.45 -11.27
C ASP A 519 35.63 0.92 -11.10
N SER A 520 35.57 1.77 -12.13
CA SER A 520 36.07 3.13 -12.05
C SER A 520 35.13 4.10 -12.74
N GLY A 521 35.02 5.30 -12.18
CA GLY A 521 34.21 6.38 -12.74
C GLY A 521 34.80 7.73 -12.42
N LEU A 522 34.50 8.71 -13.26
CA LEU A 522 34.81 10.12 -13.03
C LEU A 522 33.51 10.92 -13.02
N GLN A 523 33.51 12.06 -12.34
CA GLN A 523 32.41 13.02 -12.34
C GLN A 523 32.98 14.39 -12.69
N PHE A 524 32.61 14.87 -13.88
CA PHE A 524 32.89 16.23 -14.32
C PHE A 524 31.62 17.05 -14.19
N GLU A 525 31.74 18.30 -13.72
CA GLU A 525 30.63 19.23 -13.61
C GLU A 525 30.99 20.55 -14.28
N ARG A 526 30.01 21.20 -14.89
CA ARG A 526 30.15 22.53 -15.46
C ARG A 526 28.83 23.27 -15.39
N GLU A 527 28.90 24.59 -15.33
CA GLU A 527 27.74 25.43 -15.65
C GLU A 527 27.42 25.31 -17.16
N ALA A 528 26.13 25.31 -17.46
CA ALA A 528 25.61 25.30 -18.82
C ALA A 528 24.33 26.13 -18.91
N SER A 529 24.10 26.76 -20.05
CA SER A 529 22.82 27.41 -20.35
C SER A 529 22.28 26.86 -21.66
N PHE A 530 21.03 26.39 -21.63
CA PHE A 530 20.36 25.76 -22.75
C PHE A 530 18.93 26.30 -22.86
N LEU A 531 18.55 26.81 -24.04
CA LEU A 531 17.23 27.39 -24.32
C LEU A 531 16.79 28.45 -23.28
N GLY A 532 17.72 29.28 -22.82
CA GLY A 532 17.47 30.35 -21.84
C GLY A 532 17.36 29.89 -20.38
N ARG A 533 17.66 28.63 -20.07
CA ARG A 533 17.70 28.11 -18.69
C ARG A 533 19.10 27.65 -18.31
N ASN A 534 19.50 27.98 -17.10
CA ASN A 534 20.79 27.59 -16.53
C ASN A 534 20.67 26.22 -15.84
N PHE A 535 21.71 25.42 -15.96
CA PHE A 535 21.84 24.07 -15.41
C PHE A 535 23.26 23.82 -14.94
N THR A 536 23.42 22.99 -13.91
CA THR A 536 24.67 22.27 -13.66
C THR A 536 24.63 21.03 -14.56
N GLN A 537 25.51 20.98 -15.57
CA GLN A 537 25.67 19.79 -16.39
C GLN A 537 26.72 18.86 -15.78
N THR A 538 26.37 17.60 -15.53
CA THR A 538 27.33 16.55 -15.19
C THR A 538 27.74 15.76 -16.43
N LEU A 539 28.96 15.22 -16.44
CA LEU A 539 29.42 14.20 -17.37
C LEU A 539 30.15 13.11 -16.57
N GLU A 540 29.62 11.90 -16.60
CA GLU A 540 30.00 10.79 -15.73
C GLU A 540 30.38 9.56 -16.58
N PRO A 541 31.63 9.49 -17.09
CA PRO A 541 32.14 8.28 -17.71
C PRO A 541 32.46 7.22 -16.65
N ARG A 542 32.14 5.95 -16.97
CA ARG A 542 32.39 4.78 -16.13
C ARG A 542 32.99 3.65 -16.97
N ALA A 543 34.03 3.02 -16.44
CA ALA A 543 34.66 1.83 -16.99
C ALA A 543 34.60 0.69 -15.96
N PHE A 544 34.15 -0.48 -16.39
CA PHE A 544 33.98 -1.65 -15.53
C PHE A 544 34.56 -2.89 -16.20
N TYR A 545 35.70 -3.34 -15.69
CA TYR A 545 36.39 -4.53 -16.19
C TYR A 545 36.06 -5.74 -15.33
N VAL A 546 35.85 -6.91 -15.96
CA VAL A 546 35.61 -8.18 -15.27
C VAL A 546 36.43 -9.30 -15.91
N ARG A 547 37.13 -10.07 -15.07
CA ARG A 547 37.89 -11.26 -15.44
C ARG A 547 37.49 -12.45 -14.57
N THR A 548 36.85 -13.43 -15.19
CA THR A 548 36.42 -14.70 -14.60
C THR A 548 36.89 -15.83 -15.52
N PRO A 549 37.75 -16.76 -15.07
CA PRO A 549 38.30 -17.81 -15.93
C PRO A 549 37.25 -18.87 -16.20
N PHE A 550 37.34 -19.51 -17.37
CA PHE A 550 36.45 -20.59 -17.74
C PHE A 550 36.58 -21.81 -16.83
N ARG A 551 35.44 -22.26 -16.32
CA ARG A 551 35.22 -23.57 -15.71
C ARG A 551 34.03 -24.19 -16.42
N ASP A 552 34.20 -25.42 -16.92
CA ASP A 552 33.11 -26.16 -17.54
C ASP A 552 32.00 -26.42 -16.50
N GLN A 553 30.79 -26.02 -16.87
CA GLN A 553 29.56 -26.09 -16.08
C GLN A 553 28.43 -26.74 -16.88
N SER A 554 28.71 -27.23 -18.09
CA SER A 554 27.73 -27.80 -19.02
C SER A 554 26.99 -29.00 -18.45
N ARG A 555 27.69 -29.81 -17.64
CA ARG A 555 27.17 -31.04 -16.99
C ARG A 555 26.43 -30.79 -15.69
N LEU A 556 26.57 -29.60 -15.08
CA LEU A 556 25.89 -29.28 -13.84
C LEU A 556 24.40 -28.98 -14.13
N PRO A 557 23.45 -29.47 -13.33
CA PRO A 557 22.05 -29.07 -13.43
C PRO A 557 21.85 -27.55 -13.23
N ASN A 558 20.62 -27.08 -13.46
CA ASN A 558 20.21 -25.71 -13.20
C ASN A 558 18.93 -25.68 -12.35
N TYR A 559 19.04 -25.19 -11.12
CA TYR A 559 17.96 -25.13 -10.13
C TYR A 559 17.47 -23.69 -9.90
N ASP A 560 18.40 -22.73 -9.78
CA ASP A 560 18.08 -21.33 -9.47
C ASP A 560 18.75 -20.27 -10.35
N SER A 561 19.52 -20.64 -11.38
CA SER A 561 20.11 -19.67 -12.30
C SER A 561 19.25 -19.36 -13.52
N GLY A 562 19.13 -18.07 -13.81
CA GLY A 562 18.54 -17.49 -15.02
C GLY A 562 19.42 -16.36 -15.55
N LEU A 563 19.25 -15.96 -16.81
CA LEU A 563 19.99 -14.83 -17.37
C LEU A 563 19.51 -13.51 -16.75
N ASN A 564 20.44 -12.62 -16.43
CA ASN A 564 20.12 -11.22 -16.12
C ASN A 564 19.57 -10.52 -17.37
N ASP A 565 18.45 -9.83 -17.24
CA ASP A 565 17.96 -8.92 -18.29
C ASP A 565 19.01 -7.85 -18.59
N PHE A 566 19.39 -7.68 -19.85
CA PHE A 566 20.43 -6.72 -20.24
C PHE A 566 19.88 -5.28 -20.19
N ASN A 567 20.31 -4.50 -19.21
CA ASN A 567 19.87 -3.12 -18.96
C ASN A 567 20.94 -2.31 -18.19
N PHE A 568 20.68 -1.03 -17.94
CA PHE A 568 21.66 -0.14 -17.29
C PHE A 568 22.07 -0.55 -15.86
N ALA A 569 21.26 -1.32 -15.14
CA ALA A 569 21.61 -1.84 -13.81
C ALA A 569 22.48 -3.11 -13.90
N THR A 570 22.28 -3.95 -14.92
CA THR A 570 22.96 -5.25 -15.08
C THR A 570 24.17 -5.22 -16.02
N VAL A 571 24.34 -4.18 -16.83
CA VAL A 571 25.49 -4.06 -17.75
C VAL A 571 26.84 -3.88 -17.01
N PHE A 572 26.77 -3.48 -15.74
CA PHE A 572 27.90 -3.29 -14.82
C PHE A 572 27.95 -4.37 -13.69
N THR A 573 27.47 -5.59 -13.93
CA THR A 573 27.58 -6.71 -12.97
C THR A 573 28.63 -7.75 -13.36
N GLU A 574 29.29 -8.36 -12.38
CA GLU A 574 30.32 -9.38 -12.62
C GLU A 574 29.80 -10.68 -13.25
N ASN A 575 28.56 -11.09 -12.93
CA ASN A 575 27.95 -12.33 -13.42
C ASN A 575 26.80 -12.04 -14.39
N ALA A 576 26.72 -12.81 -15.47
CA ALA A 576 25.61 -12.74 -16.43
C ALA A 576 24.29 -13.38 -15.93
N PHE A 577 24.32 -14.06 -14.78
CA PHE A 577 23.20 -14.84 -14.26
C PHE A 577 22.76 -14.39 -12.86
N VAL A 578 21.47 -14.58 -12.55
CA VAL A 578 20.98 -14.71 -11.16
C VAL A 578 21.27 -16.12 -10.64
N GLY A 579 21.05 -16.34 -9.34
CA GLY A 579 21.27 -17.64 -8.70
C GLY A 579 22.76 -18.01 -8.58
N ASN A 580 23.02 -19.24 -8.16
CA ASN A 580 24.38 -19.72 -7.91
C ASN A 580 24.78 -20.92 -8.77
N ASP A 581 23.91 -21.45 -9.64
CA ASP A 581 24.22 -22.61 -10.47
C ASP A 581 25.05 -22.28 -11.72
N ARG A 582 25.05 -21.02 -12.17
CA ARG A 582 25.89 -20.54 -13.29
C ARG A 582 26.67 -19.29 -12.93
N ILE A 583 27.99 -19.38 -13.07
CA ILE A 583 28.93 -18.24 -12.97
C ILE A 583 29.57 -18.09 -14.35
N SER A 584 29.29 -16.98 -15.04
CA SER A 584 29.79 -16.71 -16.40
C SER A 584 31.30 -16.56 -16.43
N ASP A 585 31.97 -17.21 -17.38
CA ASP A 585 33.32 -16.85 -17.76
C ASP A 585 33.32 -15.49 -18.47
N ALA A 586 34.27 -14.66 -18.10
CA ALA A 586 34.30 -13.25 -18.46
C ALA A 586 35.73 -12.80 -18.75
N ASN A 587 35.90 -12.09 -19.85
CA ASN A 587 37.03 -11.20 -20.07
C ASN A 587 36.48 -10.00 -20.81
N LEU A 588 35.98 -9.01 -20.07
CA LEU A 588 35.13 -7.97 -20.63
C LEU A 588 35.36 -6.61 -20.00
N LEU A 589 35.15 -5.57 -20.81
CA LEU A 589 35.19 -4.17 -20.41
C LEU A 589 33.85 -3.53 -20.81
N THR A 590 33.04 -3.18 -19.82
CA THR A 590 31.88 -2.31 -20.03
C THR A 590 32.35 -0.87 -19.94
N LEU A 591 32.04 -0.08 -20.97
CA LEU A 591 32.18 1.37 -20.98
C LEU A 591 30.79 2.00 -21.00
N GLY A 592 30.59 3.05 -20.23
CA GLY A 592 29.40 3.88 -20.34
C GLY A 592 29.70 5.33 -20.00
N VAL A 593 28.80 6.21 -20.42
CA VAL A 593 28.82 7.62 -20.01
C VAL A 593 27.39 8.08 -19.80
N THR A 594 27.17 8.77 -18.68
CA THR A 594 25.91 9.45 -18.36
C THR A 594 26.16 10.95 -18.33
N SER A 595 25.21 11.75 -18.80
CA SER A 595 25.21 13.20 -18.61
C SER A 595 23.86 13.63 -18.08
N ARG A 596 23.86 14.53 -17.09
CA ARG A 596 22.65 15.10 -16.49
C ARG A 596 22.62 16.60 -16.66
N LEU A 597 21.42 17.17 -16.72
CA LEU A 597 21.17 18.60 -16.51
C LEU A 597 20.38 18.74 -15.21
N LEU A 598 21.02 19.35 -14.21
CA LEU A 598 20.45 19.58 -12.88
C LEU A 598 20.08 21.06 -12.74
N ASP A 599 18.90 21.32 -12.19
CA ASP A 599 18.48 22.68 -11.83
C ASP A 599 19.38 23.26 -10.72
N PRO A 600 20.06 24.41 -10.90
CA PRO A 600 21.08 24.88 -9.95
C PRO A 600 20.53 25.29 -8.57
N ALA A 601 19.24 25.64 -8.47
CA ALA A 601 18.63 26.11 -7.24
C ALA A 601 18.00 24.97 -6.43
N THR A 602 17.49 23.93 -7.11
CA THR A 602 16.74 22.83 -6.48
C THR A 602 17.44 21.47 -6.55
N GLY A 603 18.46 21.32 -7.38
CA GLY A 603 19.13 20.04 -7.66
C GLY A 603 18.29 19.06 -8.50
N ALA A 604 17.13 19.47 -9.01
CA ALA A 604 16.22 18.59 -9.74
C ALA A 604 16.79 18.14 -11.10
N GLU A 605 16.74 16.84 -11.40
CA GLU A 605 17.19 16.26 -12.67
C GLU A 605 16.18 16.57 -13.80
N ALA A 606 16.49 17.57 -14.62
CA ALA A 606 15.67 17.98 -15.76
C ALA A 606 15.92 17.12 -17.02
N VAL A 607 17.15 16.64 -17.21
CA VAL A 607 17.51 15.71 -18.29
C VAL A 607 18.55 14.72 -17.75
N ARG A 608 18.45 13.45 -18.15
CA ARG A 608 19.51 12.44 -18.06
C ARG A 608 19.61 11.69 -19.37
N VAL A 609 20.81 11.61 -19.94
CA VAL A 609 21.11 10.77 -21.11
C VAL A 609 22.27 9.85 -20.76
N GLY A 610 22.13 8.55 -21.05
CA GLY A 610 23.16 7.55 -20.80
C GLY A 610 23.36 6.64 -22.01
N ILE A 611 24.60 6.26 -22.27
CA ILE A 611 24.97 5.21 -23.21
C ILE A 611 25.91 4.22 -22.52
N ALA A 612 25.72 2.92 -22.76
CA ALA A 612 26.61 1.87 -22.26
C ALA A 612 26.78 0.76 -23.29
N GLN A 613 28.00 0.22 -23.40
CA GLN A 613 28.36 -0.87 -24.29
C GLN A 613 29.44 -1.73 -23.64
N ARG A 614 29.37 -3.05 -23.86
CA ARG A 614 30.34 -4.02 -23.33
C ARG A 614 31.15 -4.65 -24.46
N LEU A 615 32.47 -4.58 -24.30
CA LEU A 615 33.47 -5.23 -25.15
C LEU A 615 33.87 -6.57 -24.49
N ARG A 616 34.03 -7.63 -25.29
CA ARG A 616 34.51 -8.94 -24.82
C ARG A 616 35.82 -9.31 -25.51
N PHE A 617 36.85 -9.53 -24.71
CA PHE A 617 38.18 -9.97 -25.16
C PHE A 617 38.25 -11.49 -25.40
N GLU A 618 37.36 -12.27 -24.77
CA GLU A 618 37.18 -13.71 -24.96
C GLU A 618 35.69 -14.07 -25.07
N ASP A 619 35.39 -15.22 -25.68
CA ASP A 619 34.02 -15.72 -25.81
C ASP A 619 33.50 -16.22 -24.44
N GLN A 620 32.25 -15.90 -24.10
CA GLN A 620 31.60 -16.46 -22.92
C GLN A 620 31.06 -17.85 -23.27
N ARG A 621 31.64 -18.90 -22.70
CA ARG A 621 31.30 -20.31 -22.94
C ARG A 621 30.30 -20.87 -21.94
N VAL A 622 30.20 -20.29 -20.74
CA VAL A 622 29.23 -20.71 -19.72
C VAL A 622 27.87 -20.08 -20.03
N THR A 623 26.89 -20.94 -20.26
CA THR A 623 25.52 -20.60 -20.67
C THR A 623 24.49 -21.37 -19.83
N LEU A 624 23.20 -21.02 -19.99
CA LEU A 624 22.11 -21.86 -19.52
C LEU A 624 22.03 -23.15 -20.38
N PRO A 625 21.52 -24.27 -19.84
CA PRO A 625 21.32 -25.49 -20.61
C PRO A 625 20.59 -25.23 -21.94
N GLY A 626 21.14 -25.77 -23.04
CA GLY A 626 20.60 -25.60 -24.40
C GLY A 626 20.99 -24.31 -25.13
N ALA A 627 21.68 -23.35 -24.50
CA ALA A 627 22.12 -22.11 -25.15
C ALA A 627 23.58 -22.19 -25.64
N LEU A 628 23.83 -21.67 -26.85
CA LEU A 628 25.15 -21.63 -27.48
C LEU A 628 26.08 -20.57 -26.83
N PRO A 629 27.42 -20.79 -26.81
CA PRO A 629 28.39 -19.79 -26.38
C PRO A 629 28.24 -18.42 -27.05
N VAL A 630 28.47 -17.35 -26.29
CA VAL A 630 28.39 -15.97 -26.80
C VAL A 630 29.76 -15.55 -27.33
N THR A 631 29.94 -15.66 -28.64
CA THR A 631 31.18 -15.32 -29.36
C THR A 631 31.29 -13.86 -29.79
N ASP A 632 30.26 -13.05 -29.51
CA ASP A 632 30.20 -11.66 -29.94
C ASP A 632 31.13 -10.77 -29.12
N ARG A 633 32.17 -10.26 -29.78
CA ARG A 633 33.21 -9.39 -29.18
C ARG A 633 32.71 -8.00 -28.80
N ILE A 634 31.55 -7.61 -29.30
CA ILE A 634 30.86 -6.36 -28.96
C ILE A 634 29.42 -6.71 -28.59
N SER A 635 28.93 -6.22 -27.46
CA SER A 635 27.53 -6.36 -27.07
C SER A 635 26.63 -5.33 -27.74
N ASP A 636 25.33 -5.53 -27.58
CA ASP A 636 24.32 -4.51 -27.79
C ASP A 636 24.69 -3.22 -27.05
N ILE A 637 24.37 -2.10 -27.68
CA ILE A 637 24.45 -0.75 -27.12
C ILE A 637 23.15 -0.48 -26.38
N LEU A 638 23.27 -0.06 -25.12
CA LEU A 638 22.17 0.49 -24.34
C LEU A 638 22.19 2.00 -24.46
N VAL A 639 21.08 2.60 -24.88
CA VAL A 639 20.85 4.05 -24.89
C VAL A 639 19.64 4.34 -24.00
N GLY A 640 19.77 5.32 -23.10
CA GLY A 640 18.71 5.74 -22.19
C GLY A 640 18.59 7.26 -22.18
N ALA A 641 17.37 7.78 -22.14
CA ALA A 641 17.09 9.19 -21.95
C ALA A 641 15.89 9.38 -21.02
N SER A 642 15.95 10.36 -20.13
CA SER A 642 14.82 10.87 -19.35
C SER A 642 14.84 12.40 -19.47
N VAL A 643 13.69 13.01 -19.74
CA VAL A 643 13.53 14.44 -19.98
C VAL A 643 12.28 14.94 -19.24
N ASN A 644 12.51 15.75 -18.23
CA ASN A 644 11.50 16.45 -17.43
C ASN A 644 11.74 17.96 -17.56
N TRP A 645 11.77 18.46 -18.80
CA TRP A 645 12.17 19.85 -19.08
C TRP A 645 11.28 20.86 -18.36
N VAL A 646 9.97 20.60 -18.27
CA VAL A 646 9.02 21.35 -17.44
C VAL A 646 8.22 20.36 -16.59
N PRO A 647 7.76 20.72 -15.37
CA PRO A 647 7.12 19.77 -14.45
C PRO A 647 5.90 19.03 -15.03
N GLN A 648 5.24 19.62 -16.01
CA GLN A 648 4.04 19.07 -16.66
C GLN A 648 4.37 17.96 -17.68
N TRP A 649 5.60 17.89 -18.20
CA TRP A 649 5.99 16.93 -19.24
C TRP A 649 7.13 16.04 -18.76
N SER A 650 6.97 14.74 -19.01
CA SER A 650 7.94 13.71 -18.66
C SER A 650 8.06 12.76 -19.84
N PHE A 651 9.27 12.58 -20.36
CA PHE A 651 9.58 11.67 -21.46
C PHE A 651 10.71 10.73 -21.04
N ASP A 652 10.51 9.44 -21.23
CA ASP A 652 11.48 8.40 -20.90
C ASP A 652 11.70 7.51 -22.13
N SER A 653 12.95 7.14 -22.39
CA SER A 653 13.34 6.31 -23.53
C SER A 653 14.45 5.36 -23.11
N THR A 654 14.34 4.08 -23.49
CA THR A 654 15.42 3.10 -23.41
C THR A 654 15.43 2.24 -24.66
N VAL A 655 16.61 2.05 -25.25
CA VAL A 655 16.82 1.26 -26.47
C VAL A 655 18.03 0.36 -26.29
N GLN A 656 17.84 -0.93 -26.52
CA GLN A 656 18.87 -1.94 -26.70
C GLN A 656 19.02 -2.18 -28.20
N TYR A 657 20.19 -1.87 -28.75
CA TYR A 657 20.50 -2.00 -30.18
C TYR A 657 21.67 -2.94 -30.41
N ASN A 658 21.45 -4.01 -31.17
CA ASN A 658 22.48 -4.97 -31.54
C ASN A 658 23.22 -4.50 -32.81
N PRO A 659 24.51 -4.12 -32.72
CA PRO A 659 25.25 -3.59 -33.86
C PRO A 659 25.58 -4.64 -34.93
N LYS A 660 25.58 -5.93 -34.58
CA LYS A 660 25.88 -7.05 -35.49
C LYS A 660 24.68 -7.38 -36.39
N THR A 661 23.48 -7.44 -35.82
CA THR A 661 22.23 -7.68 -36.57
C THR A 661 21.64 -6.40 -37.17
N ARG A 662 22.11 -5.23 -36.72
CA ARG A 662 21.59 -3.89 -37.04
C ARG A 662 20.12 -3.72 -36.64
N GLN A 663 19.71 -4.33 -35.53
CA GLN A 663 18.32 -4.36 -35.07
C GLN A 663 18.22 -3.98 -33.60
N SER A 664 17.08 -3.41 -33.20
CA SER A 664 16.77 -3.20 -31.78
C SER A 664 16.12 -4.46 -31.20
N GLU A 665 16.73 -5.00 -30.15
CA GLU A 665 16.22 -6.18 -29.43
C GLU A 665 15.16 -5.77 -28.39
N ARG A 666 15.33 -4.59 -27.78
CA ARG A 666 14.35 -3.99 -26.86
C ARG A 666 14.26 -2.48 -27.08
N ALA A 667 13.04 -1.94 -27.03
CA ALA A 667 12.79 -0.51 -27.02
C ALA A 667 11.60 -0.18 -26.11
N SER A 668 11.73 0.84 -25.28
CA SER A 668 10.64 1.38 -24.46
C SER A 668 10.67 2.90 -24.53
N PHE A 669 9.62 3.50 -25.07
CA PHE A 669 9.39 4.94 -25.06
C PHE A 669 8.16 5.24 -24.22
N GLY A 670 8.22 6.26 -23.38
CA GLY A 670 7.11 6.72 -22.54
C GLY A 670 7.01 8.23 -22.59
N VAL A 671 5.80 8.75 -22.64
CA VAL A 671 5.50 10.18 -22.47
C VAL A 671 4.34 10.33 -21.51
N ARG A 672 4.42 11.31 -20.62
CA ARG A 672 3.36 11.70 -19.70
C ARG A 672 3.22 13.23 -19.71
N TYR A 673 1.99 13.68 -19.91
CA TYR A 673 1.56 15.04 -19.71
C TYR A 673 0.68 15.10 -18.45
N ASN A 674 1.03 15.93 -17.48
CA ASN A 674 0.32 16.12 -16.22
C ASN A 674 0.35 17.61 -15.80
N PRO A 675 -0.47 18.49 -16.39
CA PRO A 675 -0.43 19.92 -16.11
C PRO A 675 -0.99 20.34 -14.75
N SER A 676 -1.97 19.63 -14.20
CA SER A 676 -2.55 19.90 -12.87
C SER A 676 -3.36 18.70 -12.37
N ASN A 677 -3.99 18.83 -11.20
CA ASN A 677 -4.77 17.75 -10.58
C ASN A 677 -5.84 17.19 -11.54
N TYR A 678 -6.05 15.87 -11.46
CA TYR A 678 -6.98 15.07 -12.29
C TYR A 678 -6.79 15.19 -13.81
N ARG A 679 -5.70 15.80 -14.28
CA ARG A 679 -5.36 15.96 -15.70
C ARG A 679 -4.07 15.22 -16.00
N VAL A 680 -4.16 13.94 -16.31
CA VAL A 680 -3.02 13.15 -16.78
C VAL A 680 -3.35 12.41 -18.07
N ILE A 681 -2.44 12.48 -19.03
CA ILE A 681 -2.40 11.61 -20.21
C ILE A 681 -1.01 11.00 -20.26
N SER A 682 -0.96 9.68 -20.46
CA SER A 682 0.28 8.93 -20.58
C SER A 682 0.18 7.95 -21.74
N ALA A 683 1.27 7.81 -22.48
CA ALA A 683 1.40 6.82 -23.56
C ALA A 683 2.78 6.19 -23.48
N ALA A 684 2.85 4.86 -23.61
CA ALA A 684 4.10 4.12 -23.63
C ALA A 684 4.07 3.04 -24.73
N PHE A 685 5.12 3.00 -25.54
CA PHE A 685 5.41 1.91 -26.47
C PHE A 685 6.48 1.02 -25.85
N ARG A 686 6.25 -0.29 -25.80
CA ARG A 686 7.21 -1.28 -25.29
C ARG A 686 7.34 -2.43 -26.27
N ARG A 687 8.55 -2.73 -26.69
CA ARG A 687 8.88 -3.78 -27.65
C ARG A 687 10.02 -4.63 -27.13
N GLN A 688 9.83 -5.94 -27.15
CA GLN A 688 10.88 -6.94 -27.05
C GLN A 688 10.78 -7.84 -28.29
N ARG A 689 11.82 -7.80 -29.12
CA ARG A 689 11.85 -8.45 -30.43
C ARG A 689 11.49 -9.94 -30.33
N ASN A 690 10.59 -10.38 -31.19
CA ASN A 690 10.05 -11.75 -31.26
C ASN A 690 9.34 -12.26 -29.98
N VAL A 691 9.03 -11.38 -29.01
CA VAL A 691 8.36 -11.76 -27.75
C VAL A 691 7.09 -10.94 -27.51
N SER A 692 7.18 -9.61 -27.59
CA SER A 692 6.05 -8.73 -27.35
C SER A 692 6.23 -7.36 -27.99
N GLU A 693 5.12 -6.75 -28.42
CA GLU A 693 5.08 -5.38 -28.90
C GLU A 693 3.76 -4.76 -28.47
N GLN A 694 3.81 -3.78 -27.57
CA GLN A 694 2.66 -3.23 -26.86
C GLN A 694 2.63 -1.70 -26.88
N ILE A 695 1.42 -1.15 -26.98
CA ILE A 695 1.11 0.26 -26.78
C ILE A 695 0.18 0.35 -25.57
N ASP A 696 0.60 1.10 -24.55
CA ASP A 696 -0.14 1.33 -23.30
C ASP A 696 -0.51 2.82 -23.22
N VAL A 697 -1.79 3.17 -23.17
CA VAL A 697 -2.29 4.55 -23.07
C VAL A 697 -3.19 4.66 -21.86
N GLY A 698 -2.86 5.54 -20.90
CA GLY A 698 -3.63 5.73 -19.67
C GLY A 698 -3.93 7.20 -19.40
N TRP A 699 -5.14 7.51 -18.93
CA TRP A 699 -5.59 8.87 -18.69
C TRP A 699 -6.53 9.00 -17.49
N GLN A 700 -6.54 10.20 -16.91
CA GLN A 700 -7.63 10.77 -16.12
C GLN A 700 -7.79 12.21 -16.60
N TRP A 701 -8.99 12.64 -17.00
CA TRP A 701 -9.21 13.99 -17.52
C TRP A 701 -10.66 14.49 -17.29
N PRO A 702 -10.88 15.74 -16.84
CA PRO A 702 -12.22 16.32 -16.78
C PRO A 702 -12.76 16.58 -18.19
N ILE A 703 -13.79 15.84 -18.61
CA ILE A 703 -14.35 15.91 -19.97
C ILE A 703 -14.93 17.30 -20.24
N ASN A 704 -15.46 17.97 -19.22
CA ASN A 704 -15.94 19.36 -19.25
C ASN A 704 -14.93 20.35 -19.87
N ASP A 705 -13.62 20.10 -19.71
CA ASP A 705 -12.56 20.95 -20.27
C ASP A 705 -12.67 21.10 -21.80
N LEU A 706 -13.14 20.06 -22.50
CA LEU A 706 -13.29 20.05 -23.96
C LEU A 706 -14.35 21.04 -24.46
N TRP A 707 -15.20 21.52 -23.56
CA TRP A 707 -16.34 22.41 -23.82
C TRP A 707 -16.13 23.80 -23.18
N GLY A 708 -14.91 24.08 -22.67
CA GLY A 708 -14.49 25.36 -22.12
C GLY A 708 -14.57 25.48 -20.59
N ASP A 709 -15.32 24.61 -19.91
CA ASP A 709 -15.47 24.63 -18.46
C ASP A 709 -14.30 23.89 -17.76
N ARG A 710 -13.33 24.63 -17.24
CA ARG A 710 -12.12 24.10 -16.55
C ARG A 710 -12.30 23.79 -15.06
N GLY A 711 -13.43 24.17 -14.46
CA GLY A 711 -13.67 23.99 -13.03
C GLY A 711 -12.78 24.86 -12.14
N LYS A 712 -12.67 24.47 -10.86
CA LYS A 712 -11.81 25.12 -9.85
C LYS A 712 -10.75 24.14 -9.38
N ASP A 713 -9.46 24.50 -9.37
CA ASP A 713 -8.44 23.63 -8.77
C ASP A 713 -8.49 23.78 -7.25
N LEU A 714 -9.17 22.85 -6.58
CA LEU A 714 -9.28 22.79 -5.11
C LEU A 714 -8.13 21.99 -4.47
N GLY A 715 -7.17 21.50 -5.27
CA GLY A 715 -6.06 20.68 -4.82
C GLY A 715 -6.26 19.18 -5.04
N ALA A 716 -5.26 18.40 -4.60
CA ALA A 716 -5.33 16.94 -4.62
C ALA A 716 -6.34 16.45 -3.57
N GLY A 717 -7.08 15.40 -3.87
CA GLY A 717 -8.12 14.85 -2.99
C GLY A 717 -9.41 15.69 -2.91
N GLN A 718 -9.49 16.82 -3.61
CA GLN A 718 -10.70 17.63 -3.81
C GLN A 718 -10.92 17.87 -5.32
N GLY A 719 -11.89 17.15 -5.90
CA GLY A 719 -12.30 17.29 -7.30
C GLY A 719 -12.63 18.73 -7.70
N GLN A 720 -12.65 19.02 -9.00
CA GLN A 720 -12.57 20.40 -9.53
C GLN A 720 -13.88 21.21 -9.49
N GLY A 721 -14.67 21.01 -8.44
CA GLY A 721 -16.07 21.41 -8.34
C GLY A 721 -17.02 20.33 -8.86
N GLY A 722 -18.26 20.35 -8.36
CA GLY A 722 -19.33 19.47 -8.81
C GLY A 722 -19.92 19.88 -10.17
N GLY A 723 -20.80 19.03 -10.70
CA GLY A 723 -21.34 19.14 -12.05
C GLY A 723 -20.41 18.60 -13.15
N ARG A 724 -19.35 17.86 -12.79
CA ARG A 724 -18.23 17.54 -13.69
C ARG A 724 -18.09 16.06 -13.98
N TYR A 725 -17.86 15.73 -15.24
CA TYR A 725 -17.51 14.39 -15.69
C TYR A 725 -15.99 14.26 -15.85
N TYR A 726 -15.44 13.13 -15.42
CA TYR A 726 -14.04 12.75 -15.59
C TYR A 726 -13.98 11.46 -16.40
N ALA A 727 -13.31 11.47 -17.53
CA ALA A 727 -12.94 10.26 -18.24
C ALA A 727 -11.71 9.67 -17.58
N VAL A 728 -11.74 8.38 -17.28
CA VAL A 728 -10.62 7.66 -16.70
C VAL A 728 -10.42 6.35 -17.45
N GLY A 729 -9.18 5.94 -17.70
CA GLY A 729 -8.96 4.68 -18.38
C GLY A 729 -7.50 4.32 -18.62
N ARG A 730 -7.33 3.09 -19.10
CA ARG A 730 -6.08 2.52 -19.60
C ARG A 730 -6.38 1.51 -20.71
N LEU A 731 -5.64 1.57 -21.80
CA LEU A 731 -5.71 0.64 -22.92
C LEU A 731 -4.31 0.07 -23.19
N ASN A 732 -4.14 -1.24 -23.04
CA ASN A 732 -2.93 -1.95 -23.44
C ASN A 732 -3.24 -2.83 -24.67
N TYR A 733 -2.63 -2.48 -25.80
CA TYR A 733 -2.82 -3.12 -27.09
C TYR A 733 -1.54 -3.85 -27.54
N SER A 734 -1.64 -5.16 -27.80
CA SER A 734 -0.59 -5.96 -28.43
C SER A 734 -0.63 -5.74 -29.94
N VAL A 735 0.40 -5.10 -30.47
CA VAL A 735 0.63 -4.89 -31.91
C VAL A 735 0.91 -6.22 -32.60
N LEU A 736 1.66 -7.11 -31.94
CA LEU A 736 2.02 -8.43 -32.45
C LEU A 736 0.79 -9.34 -32.62
N ASP A 737 -0.07 -9.40 -31.60
CA ASP A 737 -1.28 -10.22 -31.61
C ASP A 737 -2.51 -9.52 -32.23
N LYS A 738 -2.38 -8.22 -32.54
CA LYS A 738 -3.47 -7.34 -33.04
C LYS A 738 -4.71 -7.31 -32.13
N ARG A 739 -4.52 -7.25 -30.81
CA ARG A 739 -5.63 -7.29 -29.81
C ARG A 739 -5.34 -6.49 -28.54
N LEU A 740 -6.41 -6.07 -27.85
CA LEU A 740 -6.34 -5.53 -26.50
C LEU A 740 -6.03 -6.64 -25.48
N VAL A 741 -4.98 -6.43 -24.69
CA VAL A 741 -4.50 -7.33 -23.62
C VAL A 741 -5.20 -7.01 -22.30
N ASP A 742 -5.27 -5.73 -21.97
CA ASP A 742 -6.03 -5.20 -20.83
C ASP A 742 -6.62 -3.85 -21.20
N SER A 743 -7.83 -3.58 -20.75
CA SER A 743 -8.56 -2.36 -21.08
C SER A 743 -9.50 -2.00 -19.94
N ILE A 744 -9.39 -0.77 -19.47
CA ILE A 744 -10.21 -0.17 -18.42
C ILE A 744 -10.70 1.16 -19.00
N ILE A 745 -12.01 1.36 -19.04
CA ILE A 745 -12.64 2.60 -19.52
C ILE A 745 -13.73 2.94 -18.51
N GLY A 746 -13.70 4.16 -17.99
CA GLY A 746 -14.65 4.62 -17.00
C GLY A 746 -15.00 6.09 -17.12
N VAL A 747 -16.15 6.42 -16.54
CA VAL A 747 -16.60 7.79 -16.32
C VAL A 747 -16.93 7.94 -14.84
N GLU A 748 -16.38 8.98 -14.23
CA GLU A 748 -16.73 9.45 -12.89
C GLU A 748 -17.51 10.77 -13.02
N TYR A 749 -18.57 10.96 -12.24
CA TYR A 749 -19.31 12.22 -12.16
C TYR A 749 -19.24 12.75 -10.73
N ASP A 750 -18.67 13.94 -10.55
CA ASP A 750 -18.62 14.66 -9.28
C ASP A 750 -19.86 15.55 -9.16
N GLY A 751 -20.74 15.25 -8.21
CA GLY A 751 -21.95 15.99 -7.87
C GLY A 751 -21.84 16.72 -6.54
N CYS A 752 -20.66 17.26 -6.20
CA CYS A 752 -20.30 17.87 -4.90
C CYS A 752 -20.38 16.89 -3.72
N CYS A 753 -21.60 16.58 -3.25
CA CYS A 753 -21.89 15.72 -2.11
C CYS A 753 -22.06 14.23 -2.46
N TRP A 754 -21.98 13.88 -3.75
CA TRP A 754 -21.99 12.49 -4.23
C TRP A 754 -21.08 12.32 -5.45
N ILE A 755 -20.62 11.10 -5.69
CA ILE A 755 -19.86 10.72 -6.90
C ILE A 755 -20.44 9.44 -7.49
N GLY A 756 -20.83 9.49 -8.76
CA GLY A 756 -21.19 8.30 -9.54
C GLY A 756 -20.00 7.79 -10.33
N ARG A 757 -19.79 6.47 -10.40
CA ARG A 757 -18.75 5.86 -11.25
C ARG A 757 -19.31 4.68 -12.02
N VAL A 758 -18.98 4.64 -13.31
CA VAL A 758 -19.22 3.48 -14.19
C VAL A 758 -17.88 3.11 -14.81
N VAL A 759 -17.42 1.87 -14.59
CA VAL A 759 -16.14 1.38 -15.13
C VAL A 759 -16.34 0.03 -15.80
N LEU A 760 -16.05 -0.02 -17.10
CA LEU A 760 -15.88 -1.23 -17.87
C LEU A 760 -14.41 -1.67 -17.77
N GLN A 761 -14.16 -2.92 -17.41
CA GLN A 761 -12.86 -3.54 -17.58
C GLN A 761 -12.99 -4.80 -18.44
N ARG A 762 -12.03 -5.01 -19.35
CA ARG A 762 -11.81 -6.27 -20.03
C ARG A 762 -10.33 -6.64 -19.97
N SER A 763 -10.04 -7.85 -19.50
CA SER A 763 -8.68 -8.36 -19.32
C SER A 763 -8.54 -9.75 -19.94
N GLN A 764 -7.43 -10.03 -20.62
CA GLN A 764 -7.14 -11.35 -21.18
C GLN A 764 -6.64 -12.29 -20.08
N THR A 765 -7.32 -13.42 -19.90
CA THR A 765 -7.00 -14.45 -18.90
C THR A 765 -6.41 -15.71 -19.51
N GLY A 766 -6.05 -15.69 -20.79
CA GLY A 766 -5.47 -16.82 -21.50
C GLY A 766 -5.20 -16.51 -22.97
N THR A 767 -4.81 -17.52 -23.75
CA THR A 767 -4.54 -17.39 -25.18
C THR A 767 -5.79 -17.03 -26.01
N GLY A 768 -6.98 -17.42 -25.55
CA GLY A 768 -8.27 -17.13 -26.21
C GLY A 768 -9.42 -16.75 -25.26
N THR A 769 -9.18 -16.57 -23.96
CA THR A 769 -10.21 -16.21 -22.97
C THR A 769 -9.99 -14.80 -22.44
N SER A 770 -11.05 -13.98 -22.42
CA SER A 770 -11.06 -12.67 -21.78
C SER A 770 -12.22 -12.57 -20.81
N ASP A 771 -11.99 -12.10 -19.59
CA ASP A 771 -13.09 -11.63 -18.75
C ASP A 771 -13.43 -10.18 -19.10
N THR A 772 -14.72 -9.85 -19.07
CA THR A 772 -15.26 -8.50 -19.22
C THR A 772 -16.24 -8.24 -18.08
N ARG A 773 -16.01 -7.19 -17.30
CA ARG A 773 -16.79 -6.81 -16.14
C ARG A 773 -17.21 -5.34 -16.20
N ILE A 774 -18.45 -5.06 -15.79
CA ILE A 774 -18.96 -3.70 -15.57
C ILE A 774 -19.15 -3.50 -14.06
N MET A 775 -18.59 -2.40 -13.57
CA MET A 775 -18.59 -1.98 -12.18
C MET A 775 -19.34 -0.66 -12.05
N PHE A 776 -20.33 -0.62 -11.17
CA PHE A 776 -21.08 0.58 -10.81
C PHE A 776 -20.79 0.93 -9.35
N GLN A 777 -20.55 2.22 -9.07
CA GLN A 777 -20.38 2.72 -7.71
C GLN A 777 -21.12 4.05 -7.52
N LEU A 778 -21.79 4.20 -6.39
CA LEU A 778 -22.34 5.46 -5.90
C LEU A 778 -21.69 5.77 -4.54
N GLU A 779 -20.84 6.80 -4.51
CA GLU A 779 -20.23 7.33 -3.31
C GLU A 779 -21.05 8.52 -2.80
N LEU A 780 -21.62 8.39 -1.61
CA LEU A 780 -22.24 9.48 -0.86
C LEU A 780 -21.14 10.09 0.02
N VAL A 781 -20.65 11.28 -0.36
CA VAL A 781 -19.43 11.87 0.20
C VAL A 781 -19.62 12.14 1.69
N GLY A 782 -18.65 11.71 2.51
CA GLY A 782 -18.74 11.80 3.97
C GLY A 782 -19.68 10.79 4.64
N PHE A 783 -20.33 9.88 3.88
CA PHE A 783 -21.23 8.87 4.43
C PHE A 783 -20.86 7.43 4.03
N SER A 784 -20.89 7.09 2.74
CA SER A 784 -20.76 5.67 2.33
C SER A 784 -20.45 5.47 0.84
N ARG A 785 -19.86 4.31 0.48
CA ARG A 785 -19.59 3.90 -0.91
C ARG A 785 -20.36 2.63 -1.24
N ILE A 786 -21.36 2.72 -2.10
CA ILE A 786 -22.29 1.64 -2.48
C ILE A 786 -21.90 1.09 -3.86
N GLY A 787 -21.93 -0.23 -4.05
CA GLY A 787 -21.62 -0.89 -5.33
C GLY A 787 -20.21 -1.47 -5.40
N ALA A 788 -19.79 -1.87 -6.60
CA ALA A 788 -18.43 -2.38 -6.82
C ALA A 788 -17.36 -1.35 -6.45
N ASN A 789 -16.13 -1.80 -6.22
CA ASN A 789 -14.99 -0.92 -5.92
C ASN A 789 -14.08 -0.72 -7.15
N PRO A 790 -14.44 0.15 -8.12
CA PRO A 790 -13.57 0.44 -9.25
C PRO A 790 -12.30 1.20 -8.82
N LEU A 791 -12.33 1.91 -7.68
CA LEU A 791 -11.25 2.80 -7.24
C LEU A 791 -9.91 2.08 -7.10
N GLU A 792 -9.90 0.85 -6.58
CA GLU A 792 -8.69 0.04 -6.49
C GLU A 792 -8.18 -0.39 -7.87
N THR A 793 -9.08 -0.70 -8.79
CA THR A 793 -8.75 -1.03 -10.20
C THR A 793 -8.18 0.19 -10.92
N LEU A 794 -8.78 1.37 -10.73
CA LEU A 794 -8.28 2.64 -11.29
C LEU A 794 -6.90 2.99 -10.70
N LYS A 795 -6.74 2.99 -9.38
CA LYS A 795 -5.48 3.35 -8.72
C LYS A 795 -4.32 2.40 -9.03
N SER A 796 -4.59 1.10 -9.21
CA SER A 796 -3.56 0.10 -9.54
C SER A 796 -3.14 0.11 -11.02
N ASN A 797 -4.03 0.52 -11.94
CA ASN A 797 -3.77 0.42 -13.37
C ASN A 797 -3.57 1.77 -14.07
N VAL A 798 -4.27 2.83 -13.67
CA VAL A 798 -4.23 4.14 -14.35
C VAL A 798 -3.09 4.99 -13.79
N PRO A 799 -2.05 5.34 -14.60
CA PRO A 799 -0.88 6.04 -14.08
C PRO A 799 -1.25 7.41 -13.48
N ARG A 800 -0.78 7.67 -12.25
CA ARG A 800 -1.02 8.93 -11.51
C ARG A 800 -2.50 9.27 -11.24
N TYR A 801 -3.41 8.29 -11.28
CA TYR A 801 -4.81 8.50 -10.89
C TYR A 801 -4.93 9.10 -9.49
N GLN A 802 -5.75 10.15 -9.36
CA GLN A 802 -6.06 10.85 -8.11
C GLN A 802 -7.52 10.60 -7.73
N TYR A 803 -7.79 10.38 -6.44
CA TYR A 803 -9.16 10.28 -5.95
C TYR A 803 -9.84 11.66 -5.94
N LEU A 804 -11.07 11.73 -6.47
CA LEU A 804 -11.88 12.96 -6.43
C LEU A 804 -12.23 13.40 -4.99
N ARG A 805 -12.20 12.48 -4.01
CA ARG A 805 -12.31 12.76 -2.57
C ARG A 805 -11.35 11.85 -1.78
N GLU A 806 -10.35 12.41 -1.09
CA GLU A 806 -9.30 11.65 -0.37
C GLU A 806 -9.34 11.87 1.16
N LYS A 807 -10.49 11.54 1.76
CA LYS A 807 -10.91 11.79 3.17
C LYS A 807 -11.02 13.29 3.53
N ILE A 808 -11.93 13.60 4.44
CA ILE A 808 -12.17 14.96 4.94
C ILE A 808 -11.36 15.08 6.23
N GLU A 809 -10.36 15.97 6.28
CA GLU A 809 -9.81 16.43 7.55
C GLU A 809 -10.84 17.35 8.21
N ALA A 810 -11.14 17.12 9.49
CA ALA A 810 -12.08 17.94 10.23
C ALA A 810 -11.53 19.38 10.36
N PRO A 811 -12.27 20.43 9.98
CA PRO A 811 -11.81 21.80 10.13
C PRO A 811 -11.69 22.18 11.61
N SER A 812 -10.73 23.07 11.90
CA SER A 812 -10.51 23.64 13.24
C SER A 812 -11.79 24.22 13.84
N ARG A 813 -12.02 24.03 15.15
CA ARG A 813 -13.24 24.51 15.82
C ARG A 813 -13.40 26.02 15.82
N PHE A 814 -12.31 26.75 15.58
CA PHE A 814 -12.30 28.21 15.53
C PHE A 814 -12.80 28.77 14.18
N THR A 815 -13.04 27.91 13.18
CA THR A 815 -13.66 28.31 11.90
C THR A 815 -15.15 28.68 12.04
N THR A 816 -15.82 28.21 13.09
CA THR A 816 -17.26 28.44 13.35
C THR A 816 -17.52 28.85 14.80
N TYR A 817 -16.75 29.81 15.30
CA TYR A 817 -16.94 30.40 16.63
C TYR A 817 -18.04 31.48 16.62
N ASP A 818 -18.80 31.57 17.72
CA ASP A 818 -19.90 32.53 17.95
C ASP A 818 -19.58 33.48 19.12
#